data_AF-A0A2H3KQD2-F1
#
_entry.id   AF-A0A2H3KQD2-F1
#
_cell.length_a   1.000
_cell.length_b   1.000
_cell.length_c   1.000
_cell.angle_alpha   90.00
_cell.angle_beta   90.00
_cell.angle_gamma   90.00
#
_symmetry.space_group_name_H-M   'P 1'
#
loop_
_entity.id
_entity.type
_entity.pdbx_description
1 polymer ?
#
loop_
_entity_poly.entity_id
_entity_poly.type
_entity_poly.pdbx_seq_one_letter_code
_entity_poly.pdbx_strand_id
1 'polypeptide(L)'
;MRTKKAAQQQEGPLFRELDERPKLQIVQASFVAQQEASFPELIAGYDSLRVLTYSNSVAIINHAAAALADIEIVFGREDILNGMAQYLHYQEFLLRDLITERTAHVHIRQKIESGALRLYVVQEMISHEKLFLLEGSAGHRVITGSANFSDAAFTGTQNESYLCFDNDPGAWDYFCAKYEHIRQRSATSIAKTAVLDDVIDIEKLPALSAGRPGGEVPKIIIVSDRSPAPTPVQKALSQKTPKHYTGLSSVLTTEHGVVRLDRGTTSRVVQYVRSNSRTETENTEEYLSIYRERSEVVLSGQPYALVPPPAAVQADVDGLTEYFKGFTQFRGGDPARLARDYFTFMSWLYVGPFICDFRNRALARDEYLMDYPIFGVLYGKSNCGKSELIRTLLVSMFGREGFLPNDWLTKSNIPGLREQNRRYPMVFDDLDRTRFDNHVNALIKDDSVQLREYPITVLSMNAEKDTFETEIRKRSLIIYTGASLPDHTGESRKLASQIKKIKRALGTALYREYLRRVLEQLQDEPPTDILAFSSTILVEIFAEHRQGALPAWCRTVSMNDYVQAKHDKVKDELGQLYRHKPSAWSIQAGKVILKLDDIVSARKLRKDIPDYLINPGSQGDVIIFTQADLETFLDTPLLQPGEPMSMWQHMLLRWKRSR
;
A
#
# COMPACT_ATOMS: atom_id res chain seq x y z
N MET A 1 -32.95 -49.58 -54.71
CA MET A 1 -32.09 -48.44 -55.12
C MET A 1 -32.46 -47.23 -54.28
N ARG A 2 -31.45 -46.52 -53.76
CA ARG A 2 -31.50 -45.60 -52.61
C ARG A 2 -32.43 -44.38 -52.80
N THR A 3 -33.17 -44.09 -51.74
CA THR A 3 -34.06 -42.94 -51.50
C THR A 3 -33.26 -41.64 -51.29
N LYS A 4 -33.68 -40.56 -51.96
CA LYS A 4 -33.19 -39.20 -51.76
C LYS A 4 -33.69 -38.67 -50.40
N LYS A 5 -32.80 -38.56 -49.42
CA LYS A 5 -33.01 -37.75 -48.21
C LYS A 5 -32.85 -36.27 -48.58
N ALA A 6 -33.89 -35.49 -48.32
CA ALA A 6 -33.83 -34.04 -48.29
C ALA A 6 -32.82 -33.59 -47.23
N ALA A 7 -31.92 -32.68 -47.61
CA ALA A 7 -31.00 -32.03 -46.70
C ALA A 7 -31.79 -31.08 -45.79
N GLN A 8 -32.19 -31.57 -44.61
CA GLN A 8 -32.44 -30.69 -43.47
C GLN A 8 -31.08 -30.06 -43.10
N GLN A 9 -30.91 -28.78 -43.42
CA GLN A 9 -29.91 -27.95 -42.76
C GLN A 9 -30.27 -27.95 -41.27
N GLN A 10 -29.49 -28.69 -40.49
CA GLN A 10 -29.46 -28.53 -39.04
C GLN A 10 -28.83 -27.17 -38.77
N GLU A 11 -29.66 -26.15 -38.57
CA GLU A 11 -29.24 -24.96 -37.83
C GLU A 11 -28.76 -25.42 -36.46
N GLY A 12 -27.48 -25.13 -36.16
CA GLY A 12 -26.87 -25.50 -34.90
C GLY A 12 -27.59 -24.88 -33.70
N PRO A 13 -27.42 -25.43 -32.50
CA PRO A 13 -28.12 -25.01 -31.28
C PRO A 13 -27.89 -23.53 -30.89
N LEU A 14 -26.94 -22.85 -31.54
CA LEU A 14 -26.59 -21.45 -31.27
C LEU A 14 -27.64 -20.42 -31.70
N PHE A 15 -28.49 -20.73 -32.70
CA PHE A 15 -29.44 -19.74 -33.25
C PHE A 15 -30.84 -19.81 -32.62
N ARG A 16 -31.23 -20.96 -32.05
CA ARG A 16 -32.55 -21.12 -31.40
C ARG A 16 -32.67 -20.36 -30.08
N GLU A 17 -31.57 -19.97 -29.43
CA GLU A 17 -31.57 -19.25 -28.15
C GLU A 17 -31.86 -17.73 -28.27
N LEU A 18 -32.02 -17.19 -29.48
CA LEU A 18 -32.30 -15.77 -29.72
C LEU A 18 -33.79 -15.46 -29.82
N ASP A 19 -34.62 -16.44 -30.19
CA ASP A 19 -36.06 -16.22 -30.47
C ASP A 19 -36.94 -16.08 -29.21
N GLU A 20 -36.43 -16.50 -28.05
CA GLU A 20 -37.15 -16.39 -26.75
C GLU A 20 -36.81 -15.09 -25.97
N ARG A 21 -36.02 -14.18 -26.55
CA ARG A 21 -35.58 -12.94 -25.89
C ARG A 21 -36.52 -11.75 -26.20
N PRO A 22 -36.62 -10.75 -25.30
CA PRO A 22 -37.39 -9.53 -25.56
C PRO A 22 -36.94 -8.85 -26.87
N LYS A 23 -37.89 -8.40 -27.68
CA LYS A 23 -37.63 -7.74 -28.98
C LYS A 23 -36.84 -6.45 -28.77
N LEU A 24 -35.83 -6.23 -29.62
CA LEU A 24 -35.02 -5.02 -29.60
C LEU A 24 -35.82 -3.82 -30.13
N GLN A 25 -35.74 -2.69 -29.43
CA GLN A 25 -36.28 -1.42 -29.92
C GLN A 25 -35.26 -0.77 -30.86
N ILE A 26 -35.72 -0.36 -32.04
CA ILE A 26 -34.88 0.28 -33.06
C ILE A 26 -35.47 1.65 -33.38
N VAL A 27 -34.65 2.69 -33.24
CA VAL A 27 -34.95 4.03 -33.75
C VAL A 27 -34.34 4.15 -35.14
N GLN A 28 -35.15 4.50 -36.13
CA GLN A 28 -34.69 4.77 -37.48
C GLN A 28 -34.42 6.27 -37.63
N ALA A 29 -33.25 6.62 -38.16
CA ALA A 29 -32.84 8.00 -38.42
C ALA A 29 -32.43 8.16 -39.89
N SER A 30 -32.72 9.32 -40.45
CA SER A 30 -32.29 9.72 -41.79
C SER A 30 -31.13 10.69 -41.69
N PHE A 31 -30.08 10.47 -42.50
CA PHE A 31 -28.96 11.42 -42.56
C PHE A 31 -29.40 12.71 -43.26
N VAL A 32 -29.25 13.84 -42.58
CA VAL A 32 -29.58 15.17 -43.12
C VAL A 32 -28.31 15.94 -43.47
N ALA A 33 -27.40 16.12 -42.50
CA ALA A 33 -26.15 16.85 -42.66
C ALA A 33 -25.14 16.48 -41.57
N GLN A 34 -23.88 16.87 -41.77
CA GLN A 34 -22.84 16.90 -40.74
C GLN A 34 -22.59 18.36 -40.35
N GLN A 35 -22.41 18.64 -39.05
CA GLN A 35 -22.12 19.96 -38.51
C GLN A 35 -21.01 19.86 -37.47
N GLU A 36 -20.20 20.91 -37.34
CA GLU A 36 -19.24 21.09 -36.26
C GLU A 36 -19.80 22.14 -35.29
N ALA A 37 -19.85 21.81 -34.01
CA ALA A 37 -20.32 22.70 -32.97
C ALA A 37 -19.61 22.40 -31.65
N SER A 38 -19.23 23.44 -30.94
CA SER A 38 -18.76 23.36 -29.56
C SER A 38 -19.92 23.13 -28.59
N PHE A 39 -19.63 22.65 -27.37
CA PHE A 39 -20.68 22.47 -26.35
C PHE A 39 -21.49 23.73 -26.05
N PRO A 40 -20.89 24.94 -25.89
CA PRO A 40 -21.66 26.17 -25.74
C PRO A 40 -22.62 26.45 -26.91
N GLU A 41 -22.20 26.18 -28.15
CA GLU A 41 -23.05 26.36 -29.34
C GLU A 41 -24.18 25.33 -29.39
N LEU A 42 -23.93 24.09 -28.94
CA LEU A 42 -24.95 23.04 -28.88
C LEU A 42 -26.08 23.35 -27.90
N ILE A 43 -25.77 24.05 -26.80
CA ILE A 43 -26.74 24.38 -25.74
C ILE A 43 -27.31 25.80 -25.84
N ALA A 44 -26.81 26.62 -26.77
CA ALA A 44 -27.28 27.99 -26.96
C ALA A 44 -28.76 28.02 -27.37
N GLY A 45 -29.54 28.93 -26.75
CA GLY A 45 -30.97 29.10 -27.04
C GLY A 45 -31.91 28.15 -26.26
N TYR A 46 -31.36 27.28 -25.41
CA TYR A 46 -32.11 26.41 -24.52
C TYR A 46 -31.99 26.87 -23.05
N ASP A 47 -33.00 26.55 -22.25
CA ASP A 47 -33.08 26.97 -20.84
C ASP A 47 -32.87 25.80 -19.88
N SER A 48 -33.14 24.57 -20.34
CA SER A 48 -33.04 23.36 -19.53
C SER A 48 -32.28 22.25 -20.25
N LEU A 49 -31.59 21.43 -19.45
CA LEU A 49 -30.86 20.25 -19.92
C LEU A 49 -31.14 19.06 -19.01
N ARG A 50 -31.66 17.98 -19.59
CA ARG A 50 -31.75 16.67 -18.94
C ARG A 50 -30.74 15.71 -19.56
N VAL A 51 -29.93 15.08 -18.74
CA VAL A 51 -28.81 14.23 -19.16
C VAL A 51 -28.97 12.84 -18.59
N LEU A 52 -28.93 11.82 -19.44
CA LEU A 52 -28.65 10.46 -19.03
C LEU A 52 -27.25 10.11 -19.50
N THR A 53 -26.38 9.71 -18.58
CA THR A 53 -25.00 9.42 -18.92
C THR A 53 -24.38 8.33 -18.05
N TYR A 54 -23.36 7.67 -18.59
CA TYR A 54 -22.60 6.65 -17.87
C TYR A 54 -21.47 7.25 -17.03
N SER A 55 -20.87 8.36 -17.46
CA SER A 55 -19.82 9.06 -16.71
C SER A 55 -19.89 10.57 -16.94
N ASN A 56 -19.35 11.34 -16.00
CA ASN A 56 -19.31 12.80 -16.10
C ASN A 56 -17.98 13.39 -15.63
N SER A 57 -17.78 14.68 -15.92
CA SER A 57 -16.78 15.51 -15.25
C SER A 57 -17.44 16.75 -14.63
N VAL A 58 -16.90 17.22 -13.50
CA VAL A 58 -17.47 18.41 -12.84
C VAL A 58 -17.31 19.69 -13.67
N ALA A 59 -16.24 19.78 -14.47
CA ALA A 59 -16.00 20.93 -15.36
C ALA A 59 -17.17 21.18 -16.35
N ILE A 60 -17.61 20.17 -17.12
CA ILE A 60 -18.77 20.34 -18.00
C ILE A 60 -20.10 20.61 -17.25
N ILE A 61 -20.27 20.06 -16.04
CA ILE A 61 -21.42 20.39 -15.19
C ILE A 61 -21.38 21.87 -14.82
N ASN A 62 -20.20 22.40 -14.50
CA ASN A 62 -20.01 23.83 -14.22
C ASN A 62 -20.32 24.70 -15.44
N HIS A 63 -19.85 24.30 -16.63
CA HIS A 63 -20.14 25.00 -17.88
C HIS A 63 -21.65 25.04 -18.17
N ALA A 64 -22.34 23.91 -18.04
CA ALA A 64 -23.79 23.85 -18.16
C ALA A 64 -24.48 24.71 -17.09
N ALA A 65 -24.00 24.65 -15.83
CA ALA A 65 -24.51 25.44 -14.71
C ALA A 65 -24.33 26.95 -14.90
N ALA A 66 -23.33 27.39 -15.67
CA ALA A 66 -23.18 28.80 -15.98
C ALA A 66 -24.19 29.27 -17.06
N ALA A 67 -24.57 28.40 -17.99
CA ALA A 67 -25.31 28.77 -19.19
C ALA A 67 -26.83 28.51 -19.11
N LEU A 68 -27.26 27.48 -18.40
CA LEU A 68 -28.64 26.99 -18.40
C LEU A 68 -29.36 27.33 -17.10
N ALA A 69 -30.68 27.46 -17.11
CA ALA A 69 -31.47 27.75 -15.92
C ALA A 69 -31.70 26.49 -15.07
N ASP A 70 -32.06 25.37 -15.69
CA ASP A 70 -32.41 24.11 -15.03
C ASP A 70 -31.59 22.94 -15.57
N ILE A 71 -30.98 22.15 -14.68
CA ILE A 71 -30.11 21.04 -15.06
C ILE A 71 -30.47 19.81 -14.26
N GLU A 72 -30.66 18.72 -14.99
CA GLU A 72 -30.94 17.42 -14.42
C GLU A 72 -30.04 16.35 -15.01
N ILE A 73 -29.44 15.54 -14.14
CA ILE A 73 -28.50 14.50 -14.56
C ILE A 73 -28.84 13.19 -13.87
N VAL A 74 -28.99 12.14 -14.67
CA VAL A 74 -29.21 10.76 -14.24
C VAL A 74 -27.97 9.94 -14.61
N PHE A 75 -27.36 9.32 -13.61
CA PHE A 75 -26.17 8.47 -13.77
C PHE A 75 -26.58 7.00 -13.93
N GLY A 76 -26.42 6.46 -15.15
CA GLY A 76 -26.90 5.12 -15.57
C GLY A 76 -25.91 3.95 -15.44
N ARG A 77 -24.93 4.05 -14.54
CA ARG A 77 -23.74 3.19 -14.51
C ARG A 77 -23.98 1.71 -14.20
N GLU A 78 -23.24 0.84 -14.88
CA GLU A 78 -23.33 -0.63 -14.81
C GLU A 78 -22.60 -1.26 -13.61
N ASP A 79 -21.58 -0.58 -13.09
CA ASP A 79 -20.71 -0.99 -11.97
C ASP A 79 -21.35 -0.80 -10.58
N ILE A 80 -22.44 -0.04 -10.50
CA ILE A 80 -23.15 0.30 -9.27
C ILE A 80 -24.07 -0.84 -8.78
N LEU A 81 -24.51 -1.74 -9.69
CA LEU A 81 -25.47 -2.80 -9.37
C LEU A 81 -24.83 -4.11 -8.86
N ASN A 82 -23.50 -4.16 -8.77
CA ASN A 82 -22.78 -5.34 -8.29
C ASN A 82 -22.80 -5.47 -6.75
N GLY A 83 -23.37 -4.49 -6.03
CA GLY A 83 -23.66 -4.59 -4.59
C GLY A 83 -23.86 -3.24 -3.88
N MET A 84 -24.62 -3.26 -2.79
CA MET A 84 -24.94 -2.09 -1.95
C MET A 84 -23.72 -1.25 -1.52
N ALA A 85 -22.57 -1.89 -1.35
CA ALA A 85 -21.32 -1.22 -0.97
C ALA A 85 -20.79 -0.26 -2.05
N GLN A 86 -20.86 -0.66 -3.33
CA GLN A 86 -20.42 0.18 -4.45
C GLN A 86 -21.40 1.33 -4.69
N TYR A 87 -22.69 1.05 -4.52
CA TYR A 87 -23.75 2.06 -4.59
C TYR A 87 -23.58 3.17 -3.54
N LEU A 88 -23.35 2.80 -2.26
CA LEU A 88 -23.11 3.77 -1.18
C LEU A 88 -21.82 4.57 -1.39
N HIS A 89 -20.73 3.90 -1.79
CA HIS A 89 -19.46 4.57 -2.09
C HIS A 89 -19.60 5.60 -3.22
N TYR A 90 -20.30 5.25 -4.29
CA TYR A 90 -20.48 6.16 -5.41
C TYR A 90 -21.28 7.41 -5.03
N GLN A 91 -22.31 7.26 -4.19
CA GLN A 91 -23.04 8.41 -3.65
C GLN A 91 -22.15 9.31 -2.78
N GLU A 92 -21.31 8.72 -1.93
CA GLU A 92 -20.35 9.45 -1.11
C GLU A 92 -19.31 10.20 -1.97
N PHE A 93 -18.75 9.54 -2.99
CA PHE A 93 -17.78 10.12 -3.91
C PHE A 93 -18.36 11.32 -4.66
N LEU A 94 -19.54 11.17 -5.27
CA LEU A 94 -20.23 12.28 -5.95
C LEU A 94 -20.50 13.45 -5.00
N LEU A 95 -20.93 13.18 -3.76
CA LEU A 95 -21.14 14.22 -2.76
C LEU A 95 -19.85 14.96 -2.41
N ARG A 96 -18.75 14.23 -2.23
CA ARG A 96 -17.45 14.81 -1.89
C ARG A 96 -16.89 15.71 -2.99
N ASP A 97 -16.98 15.26 -4.24
CA ASP A 97 -16.57 16.06 -5.39
C ASP A 97 -17.44 17.32 -5.51
N LEU A 98 -18.77 17.19 -5.35
CA LEU A 98 -19.67 18.35 -5.36
C LEU A 98 -19.41 19.34 -4.21
N ILE A 99 -19.06 18.88 -3.01
CA ILE A 99 -18.71 19.75 -1.86
C ILE A 99 -17.41 20.51 -2.14
N THR A 100 -16.40 19.83 -2.70
CA THR A 100 -15.12 20.41 -3.10
C THR A 100 -15.30 21.48 -4.18
N GLU A 101 -16.21 21.23 -5.12
CA GLU A 101 -16.43 22.11 -6.27
C GLU A 101 -17.41 23.26 -5.93
N ARG A 102 -18.34 23.06 -4.99
CA ARG A 102 -19.17 24.13 -4.41
C ARG A 102 -18.30 25.24 -3.79
N THR A 103 -17.17 24.87 -3.20
CA THR A 103 -16.24 25.84 -2.60
C THR A 103 -15.41 26.57 -3.66
N ALA A 104 -15.16 25.95 -4.82
CA ALA A 104 -14.40 26.53 -5.93
C ALA A 104 -15.25 27.31 -6.97
N HIS A 105 -16.54 26.99 -7.12
CA HIS A 105 -17.37 27.48 -8.23
C HIS A 105 -18.74 28.01 -7.79
N VAL A 106 -18.96 29.31 -7.99
CA VAL A 106 -20.14 30.06 -7.53
C VAL A 106 -21.45 29.58 -8.19
N HIS A 107 -21.45 29.24 -9.47
CA HIS A 107 -22.67 28.86 -10.19
C HIS A 107 -23.22 27.50 -9.78
N ILE A 108 -22.35 26.50 -9.57
CA ILE A 108 -22.75 25.19 -9.02
C ILE A 108 -23.39 25.39 -7.64
N ARG A 109 -22.75 26.20 -6.77
CA ARG A 109 -23.29 26.50 -5.44
C ARG A 109 -24.69 27.11 -5.51
N GLN A 110 -24.87 28.16 -6.31
CA GLN A 110 -26.16 28.85 -6.45
C GLN A 110 -27.27 27.90 -6.95
N LYS A 111 -26.97 27.03 -7.92
CA LYS A 111 -27.96 26.10 -8.48
C LYS A 111 -28.32 24.95 -7.56
N ILE A 112 -27.35 24.47 -6.77
CA ILE A 112 -27.64 23.47 -5.75
C ILE A 112 -28.53 24.10 -4.66
N GLU A 113 -28.21 25.31 -4.19
CA GLU A 113 -28.96 26.02 -3.15
C GLU A 113 -30.40 26.37 -3.61
N SER A 114 -30.59 26.70 -4.89
CA SER A 114 -31.93 26.97 -5.45
C SER A 114 -32.72 25.73 -5.86
N GLY A 115 -32.10 24.54 -5.88
CA GLY A 115 -32.70 23.30 -6.38
C GLY A 115 -32.78 23.18 -7.91
N ALA A 116 -32.11 24.08 -8.64
CA ALA A 116 -32.03 24.12 -10.09
C ALA A 116 -31.00 23.13 -10.68
N LEU A 117 -30.17 22.50 -9.85
CA LEU A 117 -29.33 21.36 -10.22
C LEU A 117 -29.81 20.10 -9.50
N ARG A 118 -30.23 19.08 -10.24
CA ARG A 118 -30.72 17.81 -9.69
C ARG A 118 -29.93 16.63 -10.22
N LEU A 119 -29.37 15.85 -9.29
CA LEU A 119 -28.49 14.72 -9.60
C LEU A 119 -29.10 13.42 -9.07
N TYR A 120 -29.27 12.45 -9.95
CA TYR A 120 -29.95 11.18 -9.73
C TYR A 120 -29.01 10.01 -10.05
N VAL A 121 -29.12 8.92 -9.30
CA VAL A 121 -28.38 7.66 -9.56
C VAL A 121 -29.39 6.55 -9.74
N VAL A 122 -29.27 5.79 -10.83
CA VAL A 122 -30.22 4.72 -11.16
C VAL A 122 -30.08 3.56 -10.17
N GLN A 123 -31.22 2.97 -9.75
CA GLN A 123 -31.26 1.90 -8.74
C GLN A 123 -31.62 0.52 -9.32
N GLU A 124 -32.44 0.46 -10.36
CA GLU A 124 -33.04 -0.81 -10.84
C GLU A 124 -32.58 -1.25 -12.24
N MET A 125 -31.97 -0.34 -13.03
CA MET A 125 -31.65 -0.60 -14.44
C MET A 125 -30.28 -0.05 -14.83
N ILE A 126 -29.50 -0.85 -15.56
CA ILE A 126 -28.27 -0.39 -16.21
C ILE A 126 -28.66 0.38 -17.47
N SER A 127 -28.12 1.59 -17.64
CA SER A 127 -28.26 2.32 -18.90
C SER A 127 -26.92 2.88 -19.35
N HIS A 128 -26.32 2.22 -20.35
CA HIS A 128 -25.14 2.74 -21.08
C HIS A 128 -25.49 3.85 -22.05
N GLU A 129 -26.75 4.25 -22.11
CA GLU A 129 -27.23 5.26 -23.02
C GLU A 129 -26.72 6.63 -22.64
N LYS A 130 -26.48 7.42 -23.69
CA LYS A 130 -26.06 8.80 -23.57
C LYS A 130 -27.11 9.60 -24.28
N LEU A 131 -27.82 10.38 -23.50
CA LEU A 131 -28.98 11.13 -23.96
C LEU A 131 -28.92 12.51 -23.35
N PHE A 132 -29.08 13.52 -24.19
CA PHE A 132 -29.18 14.92 -23.79
C PHE A 132 -30.47 15.47 -24.38
N LEU A 133 -31.34 15.95 -23.51
CA LEU A 133 -32.62 16.56 -23.86
C LEU A 133 -32.55 18.03 -23.50
N LEU A 134 -32.65 18.89 -24.51
CA LEU A 134 -32.64 20.34 -24.35
C LEU A 134 -34.00 20.92 -24.73
N GLU A 135 -34.48 21.83 -23.88
CA GLU A 135 -35.75 22.53 -24.05
C GLU A 135 -35.57 24.01 -23.70
N GLY A 136 -36.12 24.89 -24.54
CA GLY A 136 -36.14 26.33 -24.33
C GLY A 136 -36.71 27.08 -25.54
N SER A 137 -36.40 28.37 -25.64
CA SER A 137 -36.92 29.23 -26.71
C SER A 137 -36.58 28.78 -28.14
N ALA A 138 -35.46 28.05 -28.33
CA ALA A 138 -35.07 27.46 -29.62
C ALA A 138 -35.84 26.18 -29.99
N GLY A 139 -36.74 25.72 -29.12
CA GLY A 139 -37.54 24.50 -29.27
C GLY A 139 -36.95 23.32 -28.51
N HIS A 140 -37.03 22.12 -29.09
CA HIS A 140 -36.60 20.86 -28.48
C HIS A 140 -35.44 20.25 -29.26
N ARG A 141 -34.44 19.75 -28.55
CA ARG A 141 -33.30 19.05 -29.14
C ARG A 141 -32.99 17.78 -28.38
N VAL A 142 -32.83 16.68 -29.13
CA VAL A 142 -32.35 15.41 -28.61
C VAL A 142 -30.96 15.12 -29.17
N ILE A 143 -29.98 14.90 -28.30
CA ILE A 143 -28.66 14.42 -28.69
C ILE A 143 -28.46 13.03 -28.10
N THR A 144 -28.04 12.07 -28.91
CA THR A 144 -27.67 10.72 -28.47
C THR A 144 -26.46 10.20 -29.24
N GLY A 145 -25.81 9.13 -28.77
CA GLY A 145 -24.63 8.56 -29.42
C GLY A 145 -23.67 7.91 -28.42
N SER A 146 -22.38 8.10 -28.63
CA SER A 146 -21.32 7.48 -27.81
C SER A 146 -20.71 8.41 -26.75
N ALA A 147 -21.00 9.72 -26.80
CA ALA A 147 -20.40 10.74 -25.94
C ALA A 147 -20.95 10.78 -24.50
N ASN A 148 -20.07 10.60 -23.51
CA ASN A 148 -20.40 10.82 -22.10
C ASN A 148 -20.51 12.32 -21.78
N PHE A 149 -21.15 12.68 -20.66
CA PHE A 149 -21.23 14.08 -20.24
C PHE A 149 -19.94 14.54 -19.55
N SER A 150 -18.84 14.58 -20.31
CA SER A 150 -17.52 14.94 -19.83
C SER A 150 -16.83 15.95 -20.74
N ASP A 151 -15.88 16.71 -20.18
CA ASP A 151 -15.03 17.65 -20.92
C ASP A 151 -14.34 16.96 -22.08
N ALA A 152 -13.80 15.76 -21.87
CA ALA A 152 -13.03 15.06 -22.89
C ALA A 152 -13.86 14.76 -24.15
N ALA A 153 -15.13 14.39 -23.97
CA ALA A 153 -16.06 14.14 -25.07
C ALA A 153 -16.42 15.45 -25.79
N PHE A 154 -16.73 16.51 -25.04
CA PHE A 154 -17.27 17.75 -25.61
C PHE A 154 -16.22 18.83 -25.97
N THR A 155 -14.93 18.58 -25.72
CA THR A 155 -13.80 19.40 -26.19
C THR A 155 -13.09 18.80 -27.42
N GLY A 156 -13.56 17.66 -27.93
CA GLY A 156 -13.01 17.01 -29.13
C GLY A 156 -11.72 16.21 -28.91
N THR A 157 -11.31 16.00 -27.65
CA THR A 157 -10.13 15.18 -27.32
C THR A 157 -10.37 13.67 -27.46
N GLN A 158 -11.63 13.25 -27.44
CA GLN A 158 -12.05 11.87 -27.68
C GLN A 158 -12.87 11.78 -28.96
N ASN A 159 -12.65 10.71 -29.73
CA ASN A 159 -13.41 10.48 -30.95
C ASN A 159 -14.78 9.90 -30.57
N GLU A 160 -15.83 10.73 -30.69
CA GLU A 160 -17.19 10.42 -30.27
C GLU A 160 -18.19 10.63 -31.42
N SER A 161 -19.32 9.93 -31.34
CA SER A 161 -20.43 10.04 -32.29
C SER A 161 -21.64 10.73 -31.66
N TYR A 162 -22.25 11.63 -32.43
CA TYR A 162 -23.41 12.42 -32.03
C TYR A 162 -24.49 12.33 -33.11
N LEU A 163 -25.70 11.99 -32.69
CA LEU A 163 -26.93 12.02 -33.47
C LEU A 163 -27.84 13.08 -32.86
N CYS A 164 -28.26 14.05 -33.66
CA CYS A 164 -29.08 15.16 -33.23
C CYS A 164 -30.45 15.12 -33.91
N PHE A 165 -31.51 15.26 -33.13
CA PHE A 165 -32.88 15.46 -33.60
C PHE A 165 -33.35 16.83 -33.14
N ASP A 166 -33.50 17.75 -34.08
CA ASP A 166 -33.98 19.11 -33.82
C ASP A 166 -35.46 19.21 -34.13
N ASN A 167 -36.25 19.62 -33.13
CA ASN A 167 -37.67 19.88 -33.24
C ASN A 167 -38.48 18.71 -33.87
N ASP A 168 -38.04 17.48 -33.63
CA ASP A 168 -38.74 16.26 -34.02
C ASP A 168 -39.63 15.79 -32.83
N PRO A 169 -40.97 15.93 -32.93
CA PRO A 169 -41.86 15.57 -31.83
C PRO A 169 -41.82 14.08 -31.50
N GLY A 170 -41.64 13.21 -32.51
CA GLY A 170 -41.63 11.77 -32.32
C GLY A 170 -40.37 11.30 -31.59
N ALA A 171 -39.21 11.85 -31.97
CA ALA A 171 -37.96 11.61 -31.25
C ALA A 171 -38.03 12.18 -29.83
N TRP A 172 -38.52 13.41 -29.67
CA TRP A 172 -38.65 14.05 -28.36
C TRP A 172 -39.52 13.24 -27.40
N ASP A 173 -40.73 12.86 -27.82
CA ASP A 173 -41.66 12.10 -26.98
C ASP A 173 -41.08 10.73 -26.59
N TYR A 174 -40.46 10.03 -27.55
CA TYR A 174 -39.84 8.73 -27.29
C TYR A 174 -38.70 8.83 -26.28
N PHE A 175 -37.73 9.73 -26.51
CA PHE A 175 -36.57 9.86 -25.65
C PHE A 175 -36.90 10.51 -24.30
N CYS A 176 -37.86 11.43 -24.22
CA CYS A 176 -38.38 11.95 -22.96
C CYS A 176 -39.06 10.86 -22.13
N ALA A 177 -39.95 10.06 -22.74
CA ALA A 177 -40.60 8.94 -22.05
C ALA A 177 -39.57 7.95 -21.52
N LYS A 178 -38.52 7.68 -22.30
CA LYS A 178 -37.40 6.82 -21.91
C LYS A 178 -36.60 7.39 -20.75
N TYR A 179 -36.27 8.68 -20.81
CA TYR A 179 -35.57 9.38 -19.73
C TYR A 179 -36.38 9.35 -18.43
N GLU A 180 -37.67 9.72 -18.48
CA GLU A 180 -38.54 9.73 -17.30
C GLU A 180 -38.71 8.33 -16.70
N HIS A 181 -38.81 7.30 -17.53
CA HIS A 181 -38.88 5.91 -17.08
C HIS A 181 -37.64 5.48 -16.27
N ILE A 182 -36.45 5.95 -16.65
CA ILE A 182 -35.19 5.69 -15.93
C ILE A 182 -35.09 6.58 -14.68
N ARG A 183 -35.47 7.85 -14.80
CA ARG A 183 -35.49 8.81 -13.69
C ARG A 183 -36.38 8.37 -12.54
N GLN A 184 -37.59 7.86 -12.81
CA GLN A 184 -38.52 7.37 -11.79
C GLN A 184 -37.96 6.20 -10.97
N ARG A 185 -37.01 5.45 -11.53
CA ARG A 185 -36.30 4.32 -10.88
C ARG A 185 -34.92 4.72 -10.34
N SER A 186 -34.72 6.01 -10.11
CA SER A 186 -33.49 6.57 -9.57
C SER A 186 -33.69 7.11 -8.15
N ALA A 187 -32.60 7.18 -7.39
CA ALA A 187 -32.60 7.68 -6.01
C ALA A 187 -33.00 9.16 -5.93
N THR A 188 -33.61 9.58 -4.82
CA THR A 188 -33.98 10.99 -4.57
C THR A 188 -32.73 11.89 -4.68
N SER A 189 -32.91 13.09 -5.24
CA SER A 189 -31.85 14.03 -5.61
C SER A 189 -30.74 14.16 -4.56
N ILE A 190 -29.51 13.78 -4.94
CA ILE A 190 -28.29 13.85 -4.13
C ILE A 190 -27.95 15.31 -3.75
N ALA A 191 -28.31 16.26 -4.62
CA ALA A 191 -27.98 17.67 -4.47
C ALA A 191 -28.62 18.31 -3.22
N LYS A 192 -29.82 17.88 -2.79
CA LYS A 192 -30.46 18.41 -1.57
C LYS A 192 -29.71 18.03 -0.28
N THR A 193 -28.99 16.90 -0.28
CA THR A 193 -28.19 16.44 0.87
C THR A 193 -26.88 17.21 1.00
N ALA A 194 -26.27 17.61 -0.13
CA ALA A 194 -25.01 18.37 -0.18
C ALA A 194 -25.11 19.80 0.39
N VAL A 195 -26.32 20.33 0.60
CA VAL A 195 -26.56 21.70 1.09
C VAL A 195 -26.39 21.82 2.61
N LEU A 196 -26.50 20.73 3.37
CA LEU A 196 -26.76 20.81 4.81
C LEU A 196 -25.53 20.74 5.72
N ASP A 197 -24.38 20.21 5.29
CA ASP A 197 -23.17 20.14 6.13
C ASP A 197 -21.88 20.17 5.30
N ASP A 198 -20.85 20.81 5.83
CA ASP A 198 -19.47 20.76 5.30
C ASP A 198 -18.81 19.38 5.52
N VAL A 199 -19.49 18.47 6.23
CA VAL A 199 -19.06 17.11 6.57
C VAL A 199 -20.11 16.11 6.08
N ILE A 200 -19.67 15.09 5.33
CA ILE A 200 -20.56 14.02 4.84
C ILE A 200 -21.01 13.16 6.03
N ASP A 201 -22.27 13.31 6.46
CA ASP A 201 -22.91 12.37 7.39
C ASP A 201 -23.50 11.18 6.62
N ILE A 202 -22.96 10.00 6.88
CA ILE A 202 -23.36 8.72 6.27
C ILE A 202 -24.86 8.47 6.45
N GLU A 203 -25.46 8.90 7.57
CA GLU A 203 -26.90 8.74 7.81
C GLU A 203 -27.76 9.56 6.85
N LYS A 204 -27.19 10.60 6.22
CA LYS A 204 -27.88 11.51 5.30
C LYS A 204 -27.78 11.06 3.83
N LEU A 205 -27.04 10.00 3.52
CA LEU A 205 -26.96 9.46 2.16
C LEU A 205 -28.36 9.11 1.64
N PRO A 206 -28.72 9.47 0.38
CA PRO A 206 -30.06 9.24 -0.17
C PRO A 206 -30.49 7.76 -0.19
N ALA A 207 -29.54 6.84 -0.24
CA ALA A 207 -29.77 5.40 -0.07
C ALA A 207 -30.39 5.04 1.29
N LEU A 208 -29.99 5.75 2.35
CA LEU A 208 -30.27 5.42 3.76
C LEU A 208 -31.35 6.33 4.37
N SER A 209 -31.67 7.46 3.72
CA SER A 209 -32.63 8.45 4.23
C SER A 209 -34.10 7.99 4.19
N ALA A 210 -34.44 6.98 3.37
CA ALA A 210 -35.82 6.47 3.25
C ALA A 210 -36.33 5.70 4.48
N GLY A 211 -35.45 5.26 5.39
CA GLY A 211 -35.83 4.57 6.64
C GLY A 211 -36.20 5.47 7.82
N ARG A 212 -36.25 6.80 7.63
CA ARG A 212 -36.47 7.80 8.69
C ARG A 212 -37.95 8.01 9.01
N PRO A 213 -38.31 8.42 10.25
CA PRO A 213 -39.68 8.79 10.58
C PRO A 213 -40.14 9.97 9.71
N GLY A 214 -41.19 9.74 8.90
CA GLY A 214 -41.75 10.71 7.95
C GLY A 214 -41.23 10.61 6.51
N GLY A 215 -40.33 9.66 6.19
CA GLY A 215 -39.86 9.41 4.82
C GLY A 215 -40.86 8.60 3.97
N GLU A 216 -40.84 8.81 2.65
CA GLU A 216 -41.60 7.98 1.69
C GLU A 216 -41.17 6.50 1.76
N VAL A 217 -42.15 5.62 1.47
CA VAL A 217 -42.20 4.14 1.56
C VAL A 217 -40.83 3.43 1.35
N PRO A 218 -40.54 2.33 2.09
CA PRO A 218 -39.28 1.59 2.00
C PRO A 218 -38.89 1.24 0.56
N LYS A 219 -37.76 1.78 0.09
CA LYS A 219 -37.20 1.51 -1.23
C LYS A 219 -36.57 0.11 -1.27
N ILE A 220 -36.96 -0.65 -2.27
CA ILE A 220 -36.49 -2.00 -2.56
C ILE A 220 -35.28 -1.85 -3.50
N ILE A 221 -34.10 -2.35 -3.12
CA ILE A 221 -32.89 -2.27 -3.96
C ILE A 221 -32.66 -3.63 -4.61
N ILE A 222 -32.71 -3.69 -5.94
CA ILE A 222 -32.52 -4.93 -6.70
C ILE A 222 -31.03 -5.04 -7.08
N VAL A 223 -30.32 -5.97 -6.45
CA VAL A 223 -28.97 -6.43 -6.75
C VAL A 223 -29.07 -7.58 -7.78
N SER A 224 -28.73 -7.31 -9.03
CA SER A 224 -28.72 -8.35 -10.07
C SER A 224 -27.41 -9.14 -10.05
N ASP A 225 -27.50 -10.47 -9.85
CA ASP A 225 -26.38 -11.42 -9.76
C ASP A 225 -25.69 -11.74 -11.11
N ARG A 226 -25.78 -10.86 -12.12
CA ARG A 226 -25.17 -11.10 -13.43
C ARG A 226 -23.93 -10.25 -13.60
N SER A 227 -22.76 -10.89 -13.55
CA SER A 227 -21.48 -10.27 -13.95
C SER A 227 -21.51 -9.90 -15.45
N PRO A 228 -21.38 -8.61 -15.82
CA PRO A 228 -21.13 -8.21 -17.20
C PRO A 228 -19.63 -8.39 -17.53
N ALA A 229 -19.33 -8.57 -18.81
CA ALA A 229 -17.96 -8.66 -19.30
C ALA A 229 -17.18 -7.35 -19.01
N PRO A 230 -15.88 -7.43 -18.68
CA PRO A 230 -15.08 -6.29 -18.25
C PRO A 230 -14.85 -5.30 -19.40
N THR A 231 -15.29 -4.04 -19.25
CA THR A 231 -14.97 -2.93 -20.16
C THR A 231 -13.87 -2.01 -19.60
N PRO A 232 -13.16 -1.25 -20.46
CA PRO A 232 -11.99 -0.44 -20.10
C PRO A 232 -12.22 0.61 -18.99
N VAL A 233 -13.46 0.99 -18.71
CA VAL A 233 -13.81 1.94 -17.64
C VAL A 233 -13.74 1.32 -16.24
N GLN A 234 -13.64 -0.01 -16.12
CA GLN A 234 -13.25 -0.69 -14.88
C GLN A 234 -11.92 -0.17 -14.32
N LYS A 235 -11.02 0.41 -15.13
CA LYS A 235 -9.74 0.97 -14.67
C LYS A 235 -9.85 2.30 -13.91
N ALA A 236 -10.93 3.06 -14.08
CA ALA A 236 -11.08 4.35 -13.40
C ALA A 236 -11.75 4.21 -12.01
N LEU A 237 -12.63 3.21 -11.83
CA LEU A 237 -13.26 2.87 -10.53
C LEU A 237 -12.80 1.54 -9.92
N SER A 238 -11.79 0.90 -10.49
CA SER A 238 -10.93 0.01 -9.71
C SER A 238 -10.18 0.73 -8.58
N GLN A 239 -10.39 2.04 -8.41
CA GLN A 239 -10.26 2.69 -7.11
C GLN A 239 -11.25 2.02 -6.14
N LYS A 240 -10.71 1.07 -5.37
CA LYS A 240 -11.39 0.13 -4.46
C LYS A 240 -12.56 0.77 -3.71
N THR A 241 -13.70 0.06 -3.66
CA THR A 241 -14.75 0.31 -2.66
C THR A 241 -14.08 0.49 -1.28
N PRO A 242 -14.31 1.62 -0.59
CA PRO A 242 -13.70 1.90 0.70
C PRO A 242 -13.93 0.79 1.71
N LYS A 243 -12.97 0.64 2.63
CA LYS A 243 -12.94 -0.45 3.62
C LYS A 243 -14.15 -0.43 4.55
N HIS A 244 -14.74 0.74 4.83
CA HIS A 244 -15.96 0.87 5.64
C HIS A 244 -17.22 0.31 4.99
N TYR A 245 -17.22 0.18 3.66
CA TYR A 245 -18.30 -0.47 2.92
C TYR A 245 -17.98 -1.93 2.58
N THR A 246 -16.75 -2.40 2.81
CA THR A 246 -16.36 -3.78 2.49
C THR A 246 -16.95 -4.75 3.51
N GLY A 247 -17.58 -5.83 3.04
CA GLY A 247 -18.25 -6.81 3.91
C GLY A 247 -19.72 -6.48 4.24
N LEU A 248 -20.28 -5.39 3.71
CA LEU A 248 -21.71 -5.02 3.87
C LEU A 248 -22.69 -6.14 3.47
N SER A 249 -22.32 -6.98 2.51
CA SER A 249 -23.12 -8.15 2.11
C SER A 249 -23.33 -9.16 3.24
N SER A 250 -22.46 -9.20 4.25
CA SER A 250 -22.62 -10.08 5.43
C SER A 250 -23.65 -9.56 6.45
N VAL A 251 -24.00 -8.27 6.36
CA VAL A 251 -24.94 -7.60 7.28
C VAL A 251 -26.33 -7.51 6.67
N LEU A 252 -26.43 -7.56 5.34
CA LEU A 252 -27.66 -7.46 4.57
C LEU A 252 -28.23 -8.85 4.26
N THR A 253 -29.49 -9.07 4.61
CA THR A 253 -30.22 -10.26 4.15
C THR A 253 -30.72 -10.00 2.73
N THR A 254 -30.21 -10.75 1.75
CA THR A 254 -30.70 -10.71 0.37
C THR A 254 -31.73 -11.81 0.17
N GLU A 255 -32.96 -11.46 -0.23
CA GLU A 255 -33.94 -12.41 -0.76
C GLU A 255 -34.03 -12.22 -2.27
N HIS A 256 -33.71 -13.24 -3.07
CA HIS A 256 -33.76 -13.19 -4.54
C HIS A 256 -33.00 -12.03 -5.19
N GLY A 257 -31.82 -11.67 -4.65
CA GLY A 257 -31.04 -10.53 -5.13
C GLY A 257 -31.62 -9.18 -4.74
N VAL A 258 -32.61 -9.12 -3.85
CA VAL A 258 -33.23 -7.87 -3.44
C VAL A 258 -32.89 -7.55 -1.99
N VAL A 259 -32.34 -6.36 -1.75
CA VAL A 259 -32.07 -5.81 -0.42
C VAL A 259 -33.21 -4.86 -0.06
N ARG A 260 -33.97 -5.20 0.99
CA ARG A 260 -35.03 -4.34 1.53
C ARG A 260 -34.46 -3.49 2.66
N LEU A 261 -34.42 -2.17 2.49
CA LEU A 261 -33.97 -1.24 3.53
C LEU A 261 -35.14 -0.83 4.43
N ASP A 262 -35.36 -1.59 5.51
CA ASP A 262 -36.24 -1.17 6.60
C ASP A 262 -35.45 -0.40 7.70
N ARG A 263 -36.17 0.10 8.71
CA ARG A 263 -35.58 0.88 9.82
C ARG A 263 -34.51 0.11 10.61
N GLY A 264 -34.71 -1.19 10.84
CA GLY A 264 -33.77 -2.03 11.58
C GLY A 264 -32.50 -2.30 10.79
N THR A 265 -32.65 -2.61 9.51
CA THR A 265 -31.58 -2.86 8.55
C THR A 265 -30.76 -1.60 8.29
N THR A 266 -31.42 -0.44 8.14
CA THR A 266 -30.74 0.86 7.99
C THR A 266 -29.89 1.19 9.22
N SER A 267 -30.43 0.98 10.42
CA SER A 267 -29.68 1.22 11.68
C SER A 267 -28.47 0.30 11.81
N ARG A 268 -28.60 -0.97 11.41
CA ARG A 268 -27.49 -1.95 11.39
C ARG A 268 -26.42 -1.59 10.36
N VAL A 269 -26.81 -1.14 9.17
CA VAL A 269 -25.88 -0.67 8.13
C VAL A 269 -25.14 0.56 8.61
N VAL A 270 -25.84 1.56 9.15
CA VAL A 270 -25.20 2.76 9.72
C VAL A 270 -24.27 2.40 10.87
N GLN A 271 -24.67 1.51 11.77
CA GLN A 271 -23.84 1.05 12.88
C GLN A 271 -22.62 0.26 12.38
N TYR A 272 -22.79 -0.61 11.39
CA TYR A 272 -21.71 -1.39 10.78
C TYR A 272 -20.71 -0.48 10.08
N VAL A 273 -21.20 0.42 9.23
CA VAL A 273 -20.36 1.40 8.54
C VAL A 273 -19.69 2.27 9.58
N ARG A 274 -20.37 2.83 10.59
CA ARG A 274 -19.72 3.59 11.68
C ARG A 274 -18.70 2.75 12.47
N SER A 275 -18.92 1.45 12.65
CA SER A 275 -17.96 0.55 13.32
C SER A 275 -16.76 0.18 12.45
N ASN A 276 -16.92 0.11 11.12
CA ASN A 276 -15.79 -0.03 10.19
C ASN A 276 -15.14 1.33 9.84
N SER A 277 -15.85 2.45 9.97
CA SER A 277 -15.28 3.80 9.92
C SER A 277 -14.46 4.08 11.18
N ARG A 278 -14.77 3.38 12.29
CA ARG A 278 -13.90 3.28 13.48
C ARG A 278 -12.66 2.40 13.24
N THR A 279 -12.57 1.67 12.12
CA THR A 279 -11.33 1.02 11.64
C THR A 279 -10.68 1.75 10.46
N GLU A 280 -11.36 2.71 9.81
CA GLU A 280 -10.72 3.72 8.94
C GLU A 280 -9.91 4.76 9.71
N THR A 281 -10.15 4.89 11.01
CA THR A 281 -9.38 5.77 11.90
C THR A 281 -7.94 5.31 12.13
N GLU A 282 -7.53 4.12 11.64
CA GLU A 282 -6.18 3.60 11.89
C GLU A 282 -5.24 3.50 10.68
N ASN A 283 -5.64 3.85 9.44
CA ASN A 283 -4.62 3.97 8.37
C ASN A 283 -4.92 4.97 7.24
N THR A 284 -5.81 5.94 7.46
CA THR A 284 -5.85 7.18 6.65
C THR A 284 -4.85 8.24 7.15
N GLU A 285 -4.26 8.05 8.32
CA GLU A 285 -3.43 9.04 9.00
C GLU A 285 -1.91 8.89 8.80
N GLU A 286 -1.40 7.91 8.04
CA GLU A 286 0.04 7.59 7.99
C GLU A 286 0.54 7.29 6.57
N TYR A 287 0.76 8.36 5.80
CA TYR A 287 1.49 8.27 4.53
C TYR A 287 2.60 9.30 4.49
N LEU A 288 3.65 9.00 3.73
CA LEU A 288 4.75 9.92 3.50
C LEU A 288 4.94 10.08 1.99
N SER A 289 4.97 11.31 1.52
CA SER A 289 5.38 11.65 0.15
C SER A 289 6.54 12.62 0.18
N ILE A 290 7.48 12.42 -0.74
CA ILE A 290 8.70 13.23 -0.86
C ILE A 290 8.77 13.78 -2.28
N TYR A 291 8.69 15.10 -2.41
CA TYR A 291 8.77 15.82 -3.67
C TYR A 291 10.17 16.40 -3.82
N ARG A 292 11.09 15.59 -4.34
CA ARG A 292 12.52 15.92 -4.47
C ARG A 292 12.78 17.25 -5.19
N GLU A 293 12.09 17.50 -6.30
CA GLU A 293 12.26 18.72 -7.11
C GLU A 293 11.94 20.01 -6.33
N ARG A 294 11.04 19.92 -5.35
CA ARG A 294 10.62 21.05 -4.51
C ARG A 294 11.28 21.04 -3.14
N SER A 295 12.05 20.00 -2.82
CA SER A 295 12.53 19.71 -1.46
C SER A 295 11.40 19.76 -0.41
N GLU A 296 10.23 19.23 -0.78
CA GLU A 296 9.04 19.20 0.07
C GLU A 296 8.77 17.78 0.56
N VAL A 297 8.41 17.66 1.83
CA VAL A 297 7.98 16.39 2.43
C VAL A 297 6.60 16.58 3.04
N VAL A 298 5.70 15.65 2.76
CA VAL A 298 4.33 15.66 3.28
C VAL A 298 4.13 14.40 4.10
N LEU A 299 3.85 14.57 5.38
CA LEU A 299 3.48 13.51 6.31
C LEU A 299 1.97 13.62 6.54
N SER A 300 1.23 12.69 5.95
CA SER A 300 -0.20 12.51 6.20
C SER A 300 -1.02 13.77 5.94
N GLY A 301 -0.71 14.46 4.83
CA GLY A 301 -1.37 15.69 4.42
C GLY A 301 -0.78 16.97 5.01
N GLN A 302 0.12 16.87 6.00
CA GLN A 302 0.75 18.02 6.63
C GLN A 302 2.17 18.24 6.10
N PRO A 303 2.57 19.51 5.82
CA PRO A 303 3.95 19.83 5.49
C PRO A 303 4.90 19.41 6.61
N TYR A 304 5.93 18.67 6.25
CA TYR A 304 6.96 18.19 7.17
C TYR A 304 8.22 19.03 7.03
N ALA A 305 8.27 20.13 7.78
CA ALA A 305 9.28 21.18 7.61
C ALA A 305 10.72 20.64 7.77
N LEU A 306 11.58 20.76 6.77
CA LEU A 306 12.91 20.12 6.81
C LEU A 306 13.98 20.86 7.62
N VAL A 307 13.71 22.10 8.05
CA VAL A 307 14.66 22.94 8.77
C VAL A 307 14.26 23.04 10.25
N PRO A 308 14.77 22.16 11.13
CA PRO A 308 14.57 22.26 12.57
C PRO A 308 15.57 23.24 13.22
N PRO A 309 15.27 23.76 14.42
CA PRO A 309 16.24 24.50 15.22
C PRO A 309 17.43 23.61 15.64
N PRO A 310 18.69 24.07 15.58
CA PRO A 310 19.86 23.29 15.98
C PRO A 310 19.80 22.70 17.40
N ALA A 311 19.22 23.45 18.34
CA ALA A 311 19.03 23.00 19.73
C ALA A 311 18.06 21.80 19.84
N ALA A 312 17.06 21.72 18.96
CA ALA A 312 16.14 20.59 18.91
C ALA A 312 16.83 19.35 18.32
N VAL A 313 17.67 19.52 17.30
CA VAL A 313 18.49 18.42 16.74
C VAL A 313 19.44 17.88 17.81
N GLN A 314 20.09 18.76 18.57
CA GLN A 314 20.94 18.36 19.69
C GLN A 314 20.19 17.58 20.77
N ALA A 315 19.00 18.04 21.17
CA ALA A 315 18.18 17.32 22.14
C ALA A 315 17.82 15.90 21.67
N ASP A 316 17.51 15.73 20.38
CA ASP A 316 17.22 14.41 19.80
C ASP A 316 18.48 13.52 19.74
N VAL A 317 19.64 14.08 19.36
CA VAL A 317 20.94 13.38 19.36
C VAL A 317 21.30 12.88 20.76
N ASP A 318 21.14 13.72 21.78
CA ASP A 318 21.39 13.36 23.17
C ASP A 318 20.39 12.30 23.68
N GLY A 319 19.13 12.42 23.29
CA GLY A 319 18.08 11.44 23.60
C GLY A 319 18.38 10.05 23.02
N LEU A 320 18.67 9.96 21.73
CA LEU A 320 19.05 8.69 21.08
C LEU A 320 20.37 8.14 21.64
N THR A 321 21.32 9.00 21.95
CA THR A 321 22.57 8.60 22.59
C THR A 321 22.32 7.88 23.91
N GLU A 322 21.51 8.47 24.78
CA GLU A 322 21.21 7.90 26.08
C GLU A 322 20.35 6.63 25.93
N TYR A 323 19.49 6.57 24.91
CA TYR A 323 18.76 5.35 24.56
C TYR A 323 19.70 4.19 24.21
N PHE A 324 20.65 4.41 23.28
CA PHE A 324 21.60 3.38 22.86
C PHE A 324 22.54 2.94 24.00
N LYS A 325 22.86 3.83 24.93
CA LYS A 325 23.62 3.49 26.15
C LYS A 325 22.87 2.48 27.02
N GLY A 326 21.54 2.45 26.98
CA GLY A 326 20.72 1.46 27.67
C GLY A 326 21.07 0.01 27.31
N PHE A 327 21.56 -0.24 26.08
CA PHE A 327 21.92 -1.59 25.65
C PHE A 327 23.10 -2.20 26.42
N THR A 328 23.93 -1.40 27.11
CA THR A 328 25.02 -1.94 27.95
C THR A 328 24.51 -2.77 29.14
N GLN A 329 23.22 -2.66 29.47
CA GLN A 329 22.57 -3.43 30.53
C GLN A 329 22.15 -4.84 30.08
N PHE A 330 22.19 -5.13 28.77
CA PHE A 330 21.78 -6.43 28.22
C PHE A 330 22.83 -7.51 28.55
N ARG A 331 22.40 -8.77 28.58
CA ARG A 331 23.19 -9.94 28.99
C ARG A 331 23.04 -11.09 27.97
N GLY A 332 23.94 -12.07 28.02
CA GLY A 332 23.84 -13.28 27.20
C GLY A 332 24.29 -13.12 25.74
N GLY A 333 24.99 -12.03 25.40
CA GLY A 333 25.60 -11.75 24.10
C GLY A 333 26.59 -10.58 24.22
N ASP A 334 27.02 -10.00 23.09
CA ASP A 334 27.87 -8.80 23.04
C ASP A 334 26.99 -7.52 22.95
N PRO A 335 26.87 -6.72 24.02
CA PRO A 335 26.08 -5.49 24.02
C PRO A 335 26.60 -4.42 23.06
N ALA A 336 27.91 -4.36 22.83
CA ALA A 336 28.50 -3.40 21.91
C ALA A 336 28.20 -3.77 20.46
N ARG A 337 28.19 -5.07 20.15
CA ARG A 337 27.67 -5.57 18.86
C ARG A 337 26.18 -5.31 18.70
N LEU A 338 25.35 -5.55 19.72
CA LEU A 338 23.91 -5.25 19.65
C LEU A 338 23.64 -3.78 19.30
N ALA A 339 24.34 -2.85 19.97
CA ALA A 339 24.22 -1.42 19.67
C ALA A 339 24.65 -1.10 18.22
N ARG A 340 25.72 -1.72 17.71
CA ARG A 340 26.16 -1.56 16.31
C ARG A 340 25.11 -2.09 15.33
N ASP A 341 24.56 -3.28 15.57
CA ASP A 341 23.56 -3.89 14.68
C ASP A 341 22.26 -3.07 14.65
N TYR A 342 21.86 -2.50 15.79
CA TYR A 342 20.72 -1.58 15.88
C TYR A 342 20.97 -0.22 15.24
N PHE A 343 22.21 0.27 15.25
CA PHE A 343 22.59 1.46 14.47
C PHE A 343 22.56 1.18 12.96
N THR A 344 22.98 0.00 12.52
CA THR A 344 22.82 -0.46 11.12
C THR A 344 21.34 -0.50 10.73
N PHE A 345 20.48 -1.05 11.58
CA PHE A 345 19.03 -1.06 11.36
C PHE A 345 18.45 0.36 11.27
N MET A 346 18.84 1.25 12.19
CA MET A 346 18.44 2.66 12.18
C MET A 346 18.83 3.33 10.86
N SER A 347 20.07 3.13 10.40
CA SER A 347 20.56 3.68 9.14
C SER A 347 19.70 3.22 7.95
N TRP A 348 19.36 1.93 7.88
CA TRP A 348 18.46 1.42 6.84
C TRP A 348 17.03 1.97 6.95
N LEU A 349 16.45 2.01 8.17
CA LEU A 349 15.10 2.50 8.38
C LEU A 349 14.96 3.98 8.01
N TYR A 350 15.96 4.79 8.36
CA TYR A 350 16.00 6.23 8.09
C TYR A 350 16.06 6.55 6.59
N VAL A 351 16.84 5.80 5.82
CA VAL A 351 16.89 5.95 4.35
C VAL A 351 15.72 5.25 3.65
N GLY A 352 14.96 4.41 4.36
CA GLY A 352 13.85 3.61 3.86
C GLY A 352 12.90 4.34 2.90
N PRO A 353 12.44 5.56 3.21
CA PRO A 353 11.56 6.32 2.32
C PRO A 353 12.12 6.64 0.93
N PHE A 354 13.43 6.53 0.72
CA PHE A 354 14.10 6.74 -0.57
C PHE A 354 14.44 5.44 -1.30
N ILE A 355 14.34 4.27 -0.64
CA ILE A 355 14.68 2.98 -1.25
C ILE A 355 13.83 2.71 -2.50
N CYS A 356 12.57 3.14 -2.53
CA CYS A 356 11.73 3.01 -3.72
C CYS A 356 12.29 3.82 -4.91
N ASP A 357 12.90 4.99 -4.69
CA ASP A 357 13.51 5.78 -5.77
C ASP A 357 14.73 5.05 -6.35
N PHE A 358 15.58 4.52 -5.48
CA PHE A 358 16.79 3.81 -5.89
C PHE A 358 16.44 2.54 -6.66
N ARG A 359 15.48 1.76 -6.16
CA ARG A 359 14.98 0.55 -6.84
C ARG A 359 14.32 0.86 -8.16
N ASN A 360 13.46 1.87 -8.24
CA ASN A 360 12.78 2.21 -9.48
C ASN A 360 13.78 2.67 -10.56
N ARG A 361 14.86 3.35 -10.15
CA ARG A 361 15.93 3.75 -11.05
C ARG A 361 16.81 2.57 -11.48
N ALA A 362 17.16 1.69 -10.54
CA ALA A 362 17.87 0.44 -10.83
C ALA A 362 17.07 -0.45 -11.80
N LEU A 363 15.76 -0.61 -11.58
CA LEU A 363 14.84 -1.29 -12.49
C LEU A 363 14.84 -0.67 -13.90
N ALA A 364 14.81 0.67 -13.99
CA ALA A 364 14.86 1.36 -15.27
C ALA A 364 16.19 1.20 -16.02
N ARG A 365 17.27 0.80 -15.33
CA ARG A 365 18.62 0.61 -15.85
C ARG A 365 19.04 -0.87 -15.93
N ASP A 366 18.15 -1.80 -15.60
CA ASP A 366 18.43 -3.25 -15.50
C ASP A 366 19.57 -3.59 -14.51
N GLU A 367 19.65 -2.83 -13.41
CA GLU A 367 20.64 -3.00 -12.34
C GLU A 367 20.16 -3.95 -11.22
N TYR A 368 21.10 -4.40 -10.38
CA TYR A 368 20.84 -5.40 -9.34
C TYR A 368 20.04 -4.82 -8.16
N LEU A 369 18.81 -5.32 -7.93
CA LEU A 369 17.91 -4.77 -6.89
C LEU A 369 18.26 -5.20 -5.46
N MET A 370 19.12 -6.20 -5.29
CA MET A 370 19.44 -6.78 -3.98
C MET A 370 20.19 -5.80 -3.07
N ASP A 371 20.84 -4.79 -3.67
CA ASP A 371 21.54 -3.73 -2.94
C ASP A 371 20.56 -2.73 -2.28
N TYR A 372 19.27 -2.82 -2.64
CA TYR A 372 18.20 -1.96 -2.14
C TYR A 372 17.09 -2.80 -1.48
N PRO A 373 17.34 -3.45 -0.33
CA PRO A 373 16.35 -4.31 0.31
C PRO A 373 15.14 -3.51 0.81
N ILE A 374 13.94 -3.91 0.38
CA ILE A 374 12.68 -3.31 0.85
C ILE A 374 12.18 -3.94 2.16
N PHE A 375 12.71 -5.10 2.54
CA PHE A 375 12.34 -5.80 3.77
C PHE A 375 13.46 -5.69 4.80
N GLY A 376 13.09 -5.36 6.04
CA GLY A 376 13.95 -5.40 7.20
C GLY A 376 13.41 -6.39 8.22
N VAL A 377 14.22 -7.35 8.64
CA VAL A 377 13.82 -8.41 9.58
C VAL A 377 14.66 -8.33 10.85
N LEU A 378 14.02 -7.98 11.96
CA LEU A 378 14.58 -8.03 13.30
C LEU A 378 14.15 -9.34 13.97
N TYR A 379 15.10 -10.23 14.24
CA TYR A 379 14.80 -11.49 14.90
C TYR A 379 15.81 -11.80 16.00
N GLY A 380 15.40 -12.61 16.96
CA GLY A 380 16.25 -12.95 18.10
C GLY A 380 15.44 -13.38 19.31
N LYS A 381 16.11 -13.58 20.44
CA LYS A 381 15.46 -13.99 21.69
C LYS A 381 14.36 -13.01 22.11
N SER A 382 13.45 -13.48 22.97
CA SER A 382 12.53 -12.58 23.66
C SER A 382 13.35 -11.56 24.49
N ASN A 383 12.76 -10.39 24.70
CA ASN A 383 13.36 -9.33 25.53
C ASN A 383 14.73 -8.78 25.03
N CYS A 384 15.00 -8.86 23.72
CA CYS A 384 16.15 -8.19 23.09
C CYS A 384 15.92 -6.70 22.79
N GLY A 385 14.74 -6.15 23.05
CA GLY A 385 14.44 -4.73 22.79
C GLY A 385 14.01 -4.41 21.36
N LYS A 386 13.72 -5.42 20.51
CA LYS A 386 13.33 -5.27 19.09
C LYS A 386 12.14 -4.31 18.90
N SER A 387 11.01 -4.58 19.55
CA SER A 387 9.80 -3.77 19.47
C SER A 387 10.05 -2.34 19.97
N GLU A 388 10.78 -2.19 21.09
CA GLU A 388 11.07 -0.90 21.68
C GLU A 388 12.02 -0.05 20.82
N LEU A 389 12.97 -0.69 20.13
CA LEU A 389 13.82 -0.04 19.14
C LEU A 389 12.97 0.53 18.00
N ILE A 390 12.12 -0.29 17.40
CA ILE A 390 11.30 0.15 16.26
C ILE A 390 10.39 1.30 16.69
N ARG A 391 9.73 1.21 17.85
CA ARG A 391 8.91 2.31 18.40
C ARG A 391 9.72 3.59 18.60
N THR A 392 10.88 3.50 19.21
CA THR A 392 11.75 4.66 19.48
C THR A 392 12.18 5.34 18.18
N LEU A 393 12.54 4.55 17.15
CA LEU A 393 12.92 5.07 15.85
C LEU A 393 11.73 5.70 15.11
N LEU A 394 10.53 5.09 15.15
CA LEU A 394 9.33 5.70 14.58
C LEU A 394 8.97 7.02 15.26
N VAL A 395 9.11 7.12 16.60
CA VAL A 395 8.92 8.40 17.32
C VAL A 395 9.94 9.42 16.84
N SER A 396 11.21 9.03 16.71
CA SER A 396 12.26 9.90 16.21
C SER A 396 12.04 10.38 14.78
N MET A 397 11.36 9.58 13.95
CA MET A 397 11.12 9.89 12.54
C MET A 397 9.82 10.63 12.30
N PHE A 398 8.75 10.29 13.02
CA PHE A 398 7.38 10.70 12.70
C PHE A 398 6.60 11.19 13.92
N GLY A 399 7.17 11.12 15.12
CA GLY A 399 6.50 11.49 16.37
C GLY A 399 5.43 10.48 16.81
N ARG A 400 5.44 9.26 16.25
CA ARG A 400 4.42 8.21 16.47
C ARG A 400 5.07 6.84 16.62
N GLU A 401 4.42 5.90 17.31
CA GLU A 401 4.94 4.54 17.55
C GLU A 401 3.95 3.42 17.15
N GLY A 402 3.07 3.68 16.17
CA GLY A 402 2.05 2.75 15.71
C GLY A 402 2.61 1.58 14.88
N PHE A 403 2.00 0.41 15.03
CA PHE A 403 2.29 -0.79 14.22
C PHE A 403 1.03 -1.23 13.48
N LEU A 404 1.21 -1.87 12.32
CA LEU A 404 0.12 -2.46 11.57
C LEU A 404 -0.30 -3.80 12.21
N PRO A 405 -1.60 -4.13 12.20
CA PRO A 405 -2.07 -5.44 12.65
C PRO A 405 -1.47 -6.57 11.81
N ASN A 406 -0.96 -7.61 12.47
CA ASN A 406 -0.36 -8.77 11.77
C ASN A 406 -1.34 -9.48 10.82
N ASP A 407 -2.65 -9.41 11.07
CA ASP A 407 -3.69 -9.93 10.17
C ASP A 407 -3.77 -9.23 8.82
N TRP A 408 -3.20 -8.04 8.71
CA TRP A 408 -3.16 -7.29 7.46
C TRP A 408 -2.02 -7.74 6.54
N LEU A 409 -1.05 -8.49 7.04
CA LEU A 409 0.10 -9.00 6.29
C LEU A 409 -0.29 -10.21 5.44
N THR A 410 -0.99 -9.97 4.33
CA THR A 410 -1.39 -10.99 3.37
C THR A 410 -1.02 -10.58 1.94
N LYS A 411 -0.86 -11.57 1.03
CA LYS A 411 -0.51 -11.31 -0.36
C LYS A 411 -1.52 -10.40 -1.08
N SER A 412 -2.80 -10.50 -0.73
CA SER A 412 -3.87 -9.71 -1.33
C SER A 412 -3.97 -8.30 -0.77
N ASN A 413 -3.62 -8.09 0.51
CA ASN A 413 -3.78 -6.79 1.16
C ASN A 413 -2.53 -5.90 1.06
N ILE A 414 -1.33 -6.49 1.05
CA ILE A 414 -0.05 -5.76 1.02
C ILE A 414 0.07 -4.78 -0.15
N PRO A 415 -0.31 -5.11 -1.40
CA PRO A 415 -0.28 -4.14 -2.49
C PRO A 415 -1.11 -2.88 -2.20
N GLY A 416 -2.27 -3.05 -1.56
CA GLY A 416 -3.10 -1.91 -1.15
C GLY A 416 -2.47 -1.10 -0.02
N LEU A 417 -1.86 -1.76 0.97
CA LEU A 417 -1.15 -1.05 2.04
C LEU A 417 0.05 -0.26 1.51
N ARG A 418 0.80 -0.81 0.55
CA ARG A 418 1.92 -0.12 -0.09
C ARG A 418 1.47 1.18 -0.78
N GLU A 419 0.37 1.11 -1.50
CA GLU A 419 -0.23 2.28 -2.16
C GLU A 419 -0.72 3.33 -1.14
N GLN A 420 -1.33 2.88 -0.03
CA GLN A 420 -1.85 3.74 1.03
C GLN A 420 -0.74 4.45 1.81
N ASN A 421 0.23 3.69 2.31
CA ASN A 421 1.31 4.21 3.15
C ASN A 421 2.35 5.00 2.34
N ARG A 422 2.37 4.86 1.00
CA ARG A 422 3.34 5.52 0.10
C ARG A 422 4.76 5.27 0.58
N ARG A 423 5.50 6.25 1.11
CA ARG A 423 6.88 6.05 1.62
C ARG A 423 6.95 5.78 3.12
N TYR A 424 5.82 5.78 3.82
CA TYR A 424 5.77 5.57 5.27
C TYR A 424 5.98 4.08 5.61
N PRO A 425 6.99 3.71 6.43
CA PRO A 425 7.32 2.32 6.69
C PRO A 425 6.13 1.49 7.20
N MET A 426 5.93 0.31 6.60
CA MET A 426 4.96 -0.66 7.13
C MET A 426 5.64 -1.51 8.19
N VAL A 427 5.15 -1.47 9.43
CA VAL A 427 5.77 -2.19 10.55
C VAL A 427 4.83 -3.24 11.09
N PHE A 428 5.29 -4.50 11.08
CA PHE A 428 4.60 -5.65 11.68
C PHE A 428 5.48 -6.24 12.78
N ASP A 429 5.01 -6.18 14.02
CA ASP A 429 5.77 -6.60 15.19
C ASP A 429 5.32 -7.96 15.72
N ASP A 430 6.26 -8.69 16.32
CA ASP A 430 6.06 -10.01 16.93
C ASP A 430 5.29 -11.01 16.02
N LEU A 431 5.77 -11.13 14.78
CA LEU A 431 5.19 -12.06 13.81
C LEU A 431 5.46 -13.51 14.20
N ASP A 432 4.41 -14.33 14.12
CA ASP A 432 4.52 -15.77 14.22
C ASP A 432 5.11 -16.38 12.94
N ARG A 433 5.72 -17.55 13.08
CA ARG A 433 6.41 -18.24 11.98
C ARG A 433 5.47 -18.69 10.88
N THR A 434 4.29 -19.19 11.23
CA THR A 434 3.29 -19.68 10.28
C THR A 434 2.89 -18.57 9.31
N ARG A 435 2.66 -17.37 9.83
CA ARG A 435 2.31 -16.18 9.05
C ARG A 435 3.46 -15.71 8.18
N PHE A 436 4.68 -15.72 8.72
CA PHE A 436 5.87 -15.41 7.94
C PHE A 436 6.01 -16.37 6.74
N ASP A 437 5.89 -17.67 6.98
CA ASP A 437 6.04 -18.68 5.94
C ASP A 437 4.93 -18.61 4.87
N ASN A 438 3.69 -18.36 5.28
CA ASN A 438 2.53 -18.31 4.38
C ASN A 438 2.46 -17.05 3.51
N HIS A 439 2.91 -15.90 4.03
CA HIS A 439 2.72 -14.61 3.37
C HIS A 439 4.02 -13.93 2.99
N VAL A 440 4.99 -13.86 3.91
CA VAL A 440 6.21 -13.06 3.73
C VAL A 440 7.14 -13.70 2.70
N ASN A 441 7.35 -15.02 2.75
CA ASN A 441 8.26 -15.71 1.82
C ASN A 441 7.92 -15.40 0.35
N ALA A 442 6.64 -15.41 0.00
CA ALA A 442 6.22 -15.08 -1.36
C ALA A 442 6.38 -13.60 -1.69
N LEU A 443 6.09 -12.70 -0.74
CA LEU A 443 6.21 -11.25 -0.93
C LEU A 443 7.68 -10.80 -1.10
N ILE A 444 8.61 -11.52 -0.48
CA ILE A 444 10.05 -11.27 -0.65
C ILE A 444 10.53 -11.84 -1.99
N LYS A 445 10.01 -13.00 -2.42
CA LYS A 445 10.36 -13.61 -3.72
C LYS A 445 9.77 -12.84 -4.92
N ASP A 446 8.65 -12.16 -4.72
CA ASP A 446 8.03 -11.25 -5.69
C ASP A 446 8.14 -9.79 -5.21
N ASP A 447 9.38 -9.29 -5.13
CA ASP A 447 9.70 -7.93 -4.71
C ASP A 447 9.68 -6.91 -5.87
N SER A 448 9.02 -7.29 -6.98
CA SER A 448 8.78 -6.39 -8.12
C SER A 448 7.59 -5.47 -7.83
N VAL A 449 7.87 -4.21 -7.53
CA VAL A 449 6.84 -3.22 -7.16
C VAL A 449 6.72 -2.18 -8.26
N GLN A 450 5.60 -2.20 -8.98
CA GLN A 450 5.31 -1.25 -10.07
C GLN A 450 4.56 0.00 -9.55
N LEU A 451 5.05 0.58 -8.45
CA LEU A 451 4.51 1.81 -7.88
C LEU A 451 5.59 2.90 -7.88
N ARG A 452 5.18 4.15 -8.10
CA ARG A 452 6.09 5.29 -8.01
C ARG A 452 6.59 5.51 -6.58
N GLU A 453 5.69 5.37 -5.61
CA GLU A 453 5.99 5.45 -4.18
C GLU A 453 5.51 4.18 -3.51
N TYR A 454 6.38 3.56 -2.71
CA TYR A 454 6.01 2.41 -1.89
C TYR A 454 6.96 2.27 -0.70
N PRO A 455 6.50 1.67 0.41
CA PRO A 455 7.23 1.73 1.65
C PRO A 455 8.14 0.53 1.80
N ILE A 456 9.17 0.69 2.62
CA ILE A 456 9.87 -0.45 3.21
C ILE A 456 8.93 -1.17 4.19
N THR A 457 9.18 -2.46 4.39
CA THR A 457 8.45 -3.31 5.33
C THR A 457 9.38 -3.78 6.44
N VAL A 458 9.06 -3.44 7.67
CA VAL A 458 9.76 -3.89 8.87
C VAL A 458 8.99 -5.06 9.49
N LEU A 459 9.72 -6.14 9.76
CA LEU A 459 9.20 -7.36 10.36
C LEU A 459 10.01 -7.64 11.61
N SER A 460 9.34 -7.82 12.75
CA SER A 460 9.97 -8.28 13.99
C SER A 460 9.43 -9.65 14.37
N MET A 461 10.28 -10.55 14.85
CA MET A 461 9.87 -11.89 15.29
C MET A 461 10.79 -12.47 16.37
N ASN A 462 10.29 -13.48 17.06
CA ASN A 462 11.11 -14.26 17.97
C ASN A 462 11.86 -15.37 17.22
N ALA A 463 13.15 -15.53 17.50
CA ALA A 463 13.97 -16.53 16.85
C ALA A 463 13.64 -17.92 17.42
N GLU A 464 12.97 -18.74 16.62
CA GLU A 464 13.14 -20.19 16.69
C GLU A 464 14.49 -20.56 16.05
N LYS A 465 15.10 -21.70 16.41
CA LYS A 465 16.48 -22.07 16.05
C LYS A 465 16.77 -22.26 14.54
N ASP A 466 15.90 -21.85 13.65
CA ASP A 466 16.03 -22.04 12.21
C ASP A 466 16.41 -20.73 11.50
N THR A 467 17.25 -20.85 10.46
CA THR A 467 17.70 -19.73 9.64
C THR A 467 16.85 -19.57 8.40
N PHE A 468 16.73 -18.32 7.93
CA PHE A 468 15.99 -17.97 6.74
C PHE A 468 16.62 -18.54 5.46
N GLU A 469 15.77 -18.83 4.48
CA GLU A 469 16.20 -19.26 3.14
C GLU A 469 17.13 -18.23 2.49
N THR A 470 18.04 -18.70 1.63
CA THR A 470 19.03 -17.86 0.93
C THR A 470 18.38 -16.69 0.18
N GLU A 471 17.19 -16.87 -0.39
CA GLU A 471 16.46 -15.80 -1.09
C GLU A 471 16.07 -14.66 -0.16
N ILE A 472 15.59 -14.99 1.05
CA ILE A 472 15.21 -14.01 2.08
C ILE A 472 16.45 -13.25 2.55
N ARG A 473 17.55 -13.96 2.77
CA ARG A 473 18.84 -13.38 3.19
C ARG A 473 19.43 -12.42 2.17
N LYS A 474 19.22 -12.69 0.87
CA LYS A 474 19.71 -11.83 -0.22
C LYS A 474 18.82 -10.60 -0.45
N ARG A 475 17.51 -10.71 -0.22
CA ARG A 475 16.52 -9.67 -0.51
C ARG A 475 16.11 -8.79 0.69
N SER A 476 16.62 -9.11 1.88
CA SER A 476 16.25 -8.43 3.13
C SER A 476 17.47 -7.98 3.95
N LEU A 477 17.28 -6.88 4.68
CA LEU A 477 18.15 -6.48 5.78
C LEU A 477 17.73 -7.25 7.05
N ILE A 478 18.45 -8.31 7.36
CA ILE A 478 18.26 -9.17 8.53
C ILE A 478 19.21 -8.77 9.67
N ILE A 479 18.67 -8.53 10.87
CA ILE A 479 19.42 -8.25 12.09
C ILE A 479 19.09 -9.31 13.14
N TYR A 480 20.11 -10.05 13.59
CA TYR A 480 20.01 -11.06 14.64
C TYR A 480 20.41 -10.50 16.00
N THR A 481 19.60 -10.77 17.03
CA THR A 481 19.82 -10.26 18.38
C THR A 481 19.92 -11.40 19.40
N GLY A 482 21.13 -11.60 19.93
CA GLY A 482 21.42 -12.68 20.89
C GLY A 482 21.42 -12.26 22.36
N ALA A 483 21.58 -10.97 22.63
CA ALA A 483 21.61 -10.39 23.97
C ALA A 483 20.21 -9.97 24.41
N SER A 484 19.81 -10.32 25.63
CA SER A 484 18.49 -10.05 26.19
C SER A 484 18.60 -9.33 27.54
N LEU A 485 17.57 -8.58 27.88
CA LEU A 485 17.45 -7.97 29.20
C LEU A 485 17.03 -9.04 30.23
N PRO A 486 17.59 -9.08 31.45
CA PRO A 486 17.16 -10.01 32.48
C PRO A 486 15.70 -9.75 32.92
N ASP A 487 14.90 -10.81 33.01
CA ASP A 487 13.52 -10.72 33.46
C ASP A 487 13.42 -10.37 34.97
N HIS A 488 12.42 -9.57 35.33
CA HIS A 488 12.04 -9.28 36.73
C HIS A 488 13.10 -8.64 37.65
N THR A 489 14.11 -7.96 37.11
CA THR A 489 15.07 -7.19 37.92
C THR A 489 14.59 -5.77 38.21
N GLY A 490 15.09 -5.15 39.28
CA GLY A 490 14.90 -3.71 39.52
C GLY A 490 15.53 -2.83 38.43
N GLU A 491 16.56 -3.34 37.76
CA GLU A 491 17.25 -2.69 36.63
C GLU A 491 16.34 -2.58 35.40
N SER A 492 15.63 -3.65 35.03
CA SER A 492 14.68 -3.62 33.91
C SER A 492 13.57 -2.59 34.08
N ARG A 493 13.05 -2.42 35.31
CA ARG A 493 12.05 -1.39 35.61
C ARG A 493 12.61 0.04 35.52
N LYS A 494 13.85 0.26 35.97
CA LYS A 494 14.53 1.55 35.86
C LYS A 494 14.79 1.91 34.40
N LEU A 495 15.29 0.96 33.61
CA LEU A 495 15.52 1.14 32.18
C LEU A 495 14.22 1.45 31.42
N ALA A 496 13.13 0.72 31.70
CA ALA A 496 11.84 1.00 31.08
C ALA A 496 11.30 2.41 31.40
N SER A 497 11.47 2.86 32.65
CA SER A 497 11.11 4.23 33.04
C SER A 497 11.95 5.28 32.33
N GLN A 498 13.26 5.02 32.20
CA GLN A 498 14.18 5.89 31.49
C GLN A 498 13.83 6.00 29.99
N ILE A 499 13.58 4.87 29.32
CA ILE A 499 13.16 4.83 27.91
C ILE A 499 11.87 5.63 27.72
N LYS A 500 10.88 5.46 28.61
CA LYS A 500 9.63 6.25 28.54
C LYS A 500 9.87 7.76 28.67
N LYS A 501 10.85 8.18 29.47
CA LYS A 501 11.24 9.60 29.58
C LYS A 501 11.92 10.08 28.29
N ILE A 502 12.85 9.29 27.75
CA ILE A 502 13.55 9.60 26.50
C ILE A 502 12.53 9.76 25.37
N LYS A 503 11.63 8.79 25.15
CA LYS A 503 10.62 8.88 24.08
C LYS A 503 9.67 10.08 24.20
N ARG A 504 9.38 10.54 25.42
CA ARG A 504 8.56 11.75 25.65
C ARG A 504 9.30 13.04 25.34
N ALA A 505 10.62 13.03 25.46
CA ALA A 505 11.47 14.17 25.16
C ALA A 505 11.95 14.19 23.69
N LEU A 506 11.97 13.02 23.06
CA LEU A 506 12.39 12.84 21.68
C LEU A 506 11.38 13.50 20.73
N GLY A 507 11.87 14.45 19.93
CA GLY A 507 11.15 15.04 18.83
C GLY A 507 11.49 14.36 17.51
N THR A 508 11.32 15.11 16.43
CA THR A 508 11.64 14.65 15.07
C THR A 508 12.69 15.50 14.37
N ALA A 509 13.35 16.40 15.10
CA ALA A 509 14.31 17.35 14.55
C ALA A 509 15.50 16.64 13.90
N LEU A 510 16.06 15.62 14.54
CA LEU A 510 17.16 14.85 13.96
C LEU A 510 16.79 14.24 12.61
N TYR A 511 15.60 13.63 12.49
CA TYR A 511 15.17 13.03 11.24
C TYR A 511 14.83 14.06 10.16
N ARG A 512 14.27 15.21 10.54
CA ARG A 512 14.01 16.32 9.60
C ARG A 512 15.31 16.88 9.01
N GLU A 513 16.33 17.06 9.86
CA GLU A 513 17.68 17.45 9.43
C GLU A 513 18.34 16.37 8.55
N TYR A 514 18.16 15.09 8.91
CA TYR A 514 18.61 13.96 8.09
C TYR A 514 17.96 13.99 6.69
N LEU A 515 16.64 14.16 6.60
CA LEU A 515 15.92 14.26 5.33
C LEU A 515 16.43 15.42 4.46
N ARG A 516 16.71 16.58 5.07
CA ARG A 516 17.29 17.75 4.39
C ARG A 516 18.62 17.40 3.73
N ARG A 517 19.56 16.80 4.48
CA ARG A 517 20.89 16.41 3.97
C ARG A 517 20.80 15.33 2.88
N VAL A 518 19.91 14.35 3.05
CA VAL A 518 19.66 13.34 2.01
C VAL A 518 19.17 14.00 0.72
N LEU A 519 18.20 14.91 0.80
CA LEU A 519 17.66 15.59 -0.39
C LEU A 519 18.70 16.45 -1.11
N GLU A 520 19.60 17.09 -0.37
CA GLU A 520 20.73 17.87 -0.91
C GLU A 520 21.75 16.97 -1.62
N GLN A 521 22.16 15.87 -0.99
CA GLN A 521 23.19 14.98 -1.55
C GLN A 521 22.67 14.11 -2.71
N LEU A 522 21.37 13.80 -2.75
CA LEU A 522 20.79 12.96 -3.81
C LEU A 522 20.61 13.68 -5.15
N GLN A 523 20.83 15.00 -5.25
CA GLN A 523 20.59 15.76 -6.48
C GLN A 523 21.39 15.24 -7.69
N ASP A 524 22.55 14.61 -7.46
CA ASP A 524 23.43 14.15 -8.54
C ASP A 524 23.12 12.70 -9.00
N GLU A 525 23.28 11.69 -8.12
CA GLU A 525 23.04 10.28 -8.45
C GLU A 525 22.58 9.46 -7.22
N PRO A 526 21.86 8.33 -7.42
CA PRO A 526 21.55 7.44 -6.30
C PRO A 526 22.83 6.82 -5.72
N PRO A 527 22.90 6.61 -4.40
CA PRO A 527 24.06 6.00 -3.78
C PRO A 527 24.16 4.52 -4.17
N THR A 528 25.37 4.07 -4.46
CA THR A 528 25.68 2.65 -4.71
C THR A 528 25.61 1.81 -3.44
N ASP A 529 25.89 2.41 -2.28
CA ASP A 529 25.77 1.77 -0.97
C ASP A 529 24.86 2.61 -0.05
N ILE A 530 23.61 2.16 0.09
CA ILE A 530 22.59 2.86 0.88
C ILE A 530 22.92 2.94 2.37
N LEU A 531 23.64 1.95 2.92
CA LEU A 531 23.99 1.93 4.33
C LEU A 531 25.14 2.90 4.59
N ALA A 532 26.17 2.90 3.74
CA ALA A 532 27.29 3.82 3.86
C ALA A 532 26.80 5.27 3.72
N PHE A 533 25.94 5.53 2.74
CA PHE A 533 25.30 6.82 2.53
C PHE A 533 24.51 7.29 3.77
N SER A 534 23.56 6.49 4.23
CA SER A 534 22.71 6.83 5.37
C SER A 534 23.50 6.98 6.68
N SER A 535 24.37 6.03 6.99
CA SER A 535 25.14 6.03 8.22
C SER A 535 26.15 7.17 8.27
N THR A 536 26.71 7.61 7.13
CA THR A 536 27.59 8.77 7.07
C THR A 536 26.85 10.04 7.44
N ILE A 537 25.67 10.29 6.85
CA ILE A 537 24.84 11.46 7.18
C ILE A 537 24.47 11.45 8.67
N LEU A 538 24.10 10.29 9.21
CA LEU A 538 23.82 10.16 10.65
C LEU A 538 25.06 10.48 11.50
N VAL A 539 26.22 9.91 11.17
CA VAL A 539 27.48 10.15 11.90
C VAL A 539 27.84 11.63 11.88
N GLU A 540 27.68 12.32 10.75
CA GLU A 540 27.91 13.77 10.63
C GLU A 540 26.98 14.56 11.54
N ILE A 541 25.67 14.29 11.52
CA ILE A 541 24.69 14.96 12.40
C ILE A 541 25.03 14.71 13.87
N PHE A 542 25.37 13.47 14.24
CA PHE A 542 25.78 13.15 15.61
C PHE A 542 27.09 13.86 15.98
N ALA A 543 28.07 13.96 15.08
CA ALA A 543 29.34 14.61 15.34
C ALA A 543 29.19 16.13 15.57
N GLU A 544 28.29 16.77 14.83
CA GLU A 544 28.04 18.20 14.90
C GLU A 544 27.26 18.62 16.15
N HIS A 545 26.30 17.80 16.57
CA HIS A 545 25.34 18.19 17.62
C HIS A 545 25.62 17.56 18.99
N ARG A 546 26.43 16.51 19.07
CA ARG A 546 26.78 15.86 20.34
C ARG A 546 27.92 16.59 21.03
N GLN A 547 27.83 16.71 22.36
CA GLN A 547 28.98 17.08 23.17
C GLN A 547 29.88 15.88 23.49
N GLY A 548 31.15 15.94 23.09
CA GLY A 548 32.16 14.92 23.37
C GLY A 548 32.32 13.87 22.26
N ALA A 549 33.14 12.84 22.53
CA ALA A 549 33.45 11.83 21.54
C ALA A 549 32.22 11.00 21.12
N LEU A 550 32.18 10.61 19.85
CA LEU A 550 31.15 9.71 19.33
C LEU A 550 31.23 8.33 20.01
N PRO A 551 30.08 7.71 20.34
CA PRO A 551 30.06 6.35 20.85
C PRO A 551 30.56 5.36 19.79
N ALA A 552 31.18 4.26 20.22
CA ALA A 552 31.73 3.25 19.31
C ALA A 552 30.71 2.61 18.34
N TRP A 553 29.41 2.67 18.67
CA TRP A 553 28.35 2.19 17.79
C TRP A 553 27.99 3.18 16.68
N CYS A 554 28.25 4.47 16.86
CA CYS A 554 27.95 5.54 15.89
C CYS A 554 29.12 5.68 14.93
N ARG A 555 29.14 4.85 13.88
CA ARG A 555 30.18 4.81 12.87
C ARG A 555 29.58 4.50 11.51
N THR A 556 30.25 4.90 10.43
CA THR A 556 29.83 4.51 9.08
C THR A 556 29.82 2.99 8.94
N VAL A 557 28.77 2.47 8.32
CA VAL A 557 28.56 1.03 8.03
C VAL A 557 28.21 0.88 6.56
N SER A 558 28.92 0.03 5.84
CA SER A 558 28.60 -0.31 4.44
C SER A 558 27.76 -1.58 4.33
N MET A 559 27.11 -1.77 3.17
CA MET A 559 26.45 -3.03 2.80
C MET A 559 27.44 -4.20 2.83
N ASN A 560 28.69 -3.97 2.42
CA ASN A 560 29.74 -4.99 2.49
C ASN A 560 30.07 -5.38 3.95
N ASP A 561 30.29 -4.40 4.84
CA ASP A 561 30.54 -4.65 6.26
C ASP A 561 29.40 -5.47 6.88
N TYR A 562 28.16 -5.10 6.54
CA TYR A 562 26.96 -5.77 6.99
C TYR A 562 26.86 -7.22 6.48
N VAL A 563 27.12 -7.47 5.19
CA VAL A 563 27.11 -8.83 4.62
C VAL A 563 28.19 -9.71 5.25
N GLN A 564 29.38 -9.17 5.51
CA GLN A 564 30.42 -9.90 6.22
C GLN A 564 29.98 -10.27 7.65
N ALA A 565 29.30 -9.35 8.34
CA ALA A 565 28.77 -9.56 9.69
C ALA A 565 27.59 -10.55 9.75
N LYS A 566 26.80 -10.72 8.66
CA LYS A 566 25.70 -11.72 8.58
C LYS A 566 26.19 -13.14 8.89
N HIS A 567 27.46 -13.42 8.61
CA HIS A 567 28.05 -14.74 8.77
C HIS A 567 28.68 -14.98 10.13
N ASP A 568 28.75 -13.96 10.99
CA ASP A 568 29.41 -14.05 12.29
C ASP A 568 28.74 -15.07 13.23
N LYS A 569 27.42 -15.24 13.19
CA LYS A 569 26.73 -16.30 13.96
C LYS A 569 27.29 -17.68 13.61
N VAL A 570 27.48 -17.93 12.32
CA VAL A 570 28.00 -19.19 11.80
C VAL A 570 29.47 -19.33 12.12
N LYS A 571 30.25 -18.25 12.01
CA LYS A 571 31.65 -18.23 12.44
C LYS A 571 31.78 -18.57 13.93
N ASP A 572 30.93 -17.99 14.77
CA ASP A 572 30.89 -18.26 16.21
C ASP A 572 30.49 -19.72 16.50
N GLU A 573 29.46 -20.24 15.84
CA GLU A 573 28.99 -21.62 16.02
C GLU A 573 30.01 -22.66 15.55
N LEU A 574 30.60 -22.46 14.35
CA LEU A 574 31.69 -23.31 13.85
C LEU A 574 32.94 -23.20 14.73
N GLY A 575 33.28 -21.99 15.19
CA GLY A 575 34.39 -21.77 16.11
C GLY A 575 34.18 -22.44 17.47
N GLN A 576 32.97 -22.42 18.01
CA GLN A 576 32.61 -23.13 19.24
C GLN A 576 32.66 -24.65 19.03
N LEU A 577 32.12 -25.16 17.92
CA LEU A 577 32.19 -26.58 17.58
C LEU A 577 33.64 -27.05 17.43
N TYR A 578 34.50 -26.25 16.81
CA TYR A 578 35.92 -26.55 16.68
C TYR A 578 36.65 -26.57 18.02
N ARG A 579 36.34 -25.63 18.93
CA ARG A 579 36.96 -25.57 20.27
C ARG A 579 36.46 -26.65 21.24
N HIS A 580 35.16 -26.91 21.25
CA HIS A 580 34.52 -27.74 22.28
C HIS A 580 34.26 -29.18 21.83
N LYS A 581 34.26 -29.46 20.53
CA LYS A 581 34.14 -30.81 19.95
C LYS A 581 35.21 -31.08 18.90
N PRO A 582 36.52 -31.02 19.23
CA PRO A 582 37.60 -31.22 18.26
C PRO A 582 37.55 -32.59 17.57
N SER A 583 37.04 -33.62 18.25
CA SER A 583 36.87 -34.98 17.69
C SER A 583 35.83 -35.06 16.56
N ALA A 584 34.96 -34.07 16.41
CA ALA A 584 33.99 -33.97 15.32
C ALA A 584 34.64 -33.50 14.01
N TRP A 585 35.90 -33.04 14.05
CA TRP A 585 36.59 -32.46 12.90
C TRP A 585 37.71 -33.39 12.42
N SER A 586 37.91 -33.46 11.11
CA SER A 586 39.06 -34.10 10.50
C SER A 586 39.55 -33.31 9.29
N ILE A 587 40.87 -33.25 9.10
CA ILE A 587 41.49 -32.49 8.00
C ILE A 587 42.22 -33.50 7.11
N GLN A 588 41.83 -33.58 5.85
CA GLN A 588 42.40 -34.52 4.88
C GLN A 588 42.54 -33.85 3.51
N ALA A 589 43.75 -33.85 2.95
CA ALA A 589 44.04 -33.38 1.59
C ALA A 589 43.43 -32.01 1.22
N GLY A 590 43.60 -31.01 2.11
CA GLY A 590 43.07 -29.65 1.90
C GLY A 590 41.56 -29.51 2.08
N LYS A 591 40.89 -30.54 2.59
CA LYS A 591 39.47 -30.51 2.98
C LYS A 591 39.33 -30.65 4.49
N VAL A 592 38.33 -29.96 5.03
CA VAL A 592 37.95 -30.05 6.44
C VAL A 592 36.58 -30.73 6.50
N ILE A 593 36.47 -31.79 7.28
CA ILE A 593 35.26 -32.59 7.41
C ILE A 593 34.74 -32.44 8.84
N LEU A 594 33.54 -31.90 8.99
CA LEU A 594 32.79 -31.83 10.23
C LEU A 594 31.72 -32.92 10.24
N LYS A 595 31.82 -33.86 11.18
CA LYS A 595 30.82 -34.90 11.41
C LYS A 595 30.06 -34.61 12.70
N LEU A 596 28.75 -34.41 12.59
CA LEU A 596 27.89 -34.12 13.74
C LEU A 596 27.17 -35.39 14.21
N ASP A 597 26.67 -35.35 15.46
CA ASP A 597 26.09 -36.52 16.13
C ASP A 597 24.77 -36.97 15.49
N ASP A 598 24.09 -36.08 14.76
CA ASP A 598 22.82 -36.37 14.10
C ASP A 598 22.61 -35.58 12.79
N ILE A 599 21.84 -36.18 11.88
CA ILE A 599 21.54 -35.63 10.55
C ILE A 599 20.72 -34.33 10.63
N VAL A 600 19.89 -34.17 11.67
CA VAL A 600 19.01 -33.00 11.81
C VAL A 600 19.84 -31.76 12.14
N SER A 601 20.75 -31.87 13.11
CA SER A 601 21.71 -30.82 13.47
C SER A 601 22.64 -30.47 12.32
N ALA A 602 23.14 -31.47 11.57
CA ALA A 602 23.97 -31.23 10.40
C ALA A 602 23.22 -30.52 9.27
N ARG A 603 21.97 -30.91 8.99
CA ARG A 603 21.12 -30.21 8.02
C ARG A 603 20.82 -28.77 8.45
N LYS A 604 20.59 -28.53 9.75
CA LYS A 604 20.35 -27.19 10.29
C LYS A 604 21.59 -26.30 10.14
N LEU A 605 22.74 -26.74 10.63
CA LEU A 605 23.99 -25.99 10.51
C LEU A 605 24.37 -25.73 9.05
N ARG A 606 24.14 -26.71 8.17
CA ARG A 606 24.41 -26.56 6.73
C ARG A 606 23.57 -25.45 6.08
N LYS A 607 22.32 -25.22 6.51
CA LYS A 607 21.49 -24.12 5.98
C LYS A 607 22.07 -22.74 6.34
N ASP A 608 22.81 -22.66 7.43
CA ASP A 608 23.37 -21.41 7.94
C ASP A 608 24.69 -21.07 7.25
N ILE A 609 25.47 -22.09 6.89
CA ILE A 609 26.77 -21.94 6.24
C ILE A 609 26.61 -21.37 4.81
N PRO A 610 27.41 -20.35 4.42
CA PRO A 610 27.45 -19.89 3.04
C PRO A 610 27.72 -21.03 2.04
N ASP A 611 26.92 -21.10 0.98
CA ASP A 611 27.01 -22.19 -0.02
C ASP A 611 28.42 -22.34 -0.62
N TYR A 612 29.16 -21.23 -0.80
CA TYR A 612 30.53 -21.25 -1.34
C TYR A 612 31.54 -21.96 -0.41
N LEU A 613 31.25 -22.09 0.89
CA LEU A 613 32.10 -22.83 1.82
C LEU A 613 31.83 -24.34 1.80
N ILE A 614 30.67 -24.77 1.30
CA ILE A 614 30.22 -26.16 1.36
C ILE A 614 30.63 -26.88 0.08
N ASN A 615 31.40 -27.95 0.23
CA ASN A 615 31.79 -28.81 -0.88
C ASN A 615 30.63 -29.78 -1.25
N PRO A 616 30.40 -30.10 -2.55
CA PRO A 616 29.30 -30.96 -3.01
C PRO A 616 29.21 -32.35 -2.36
N GLY A 617 30.31 -32.88 -1.81
CA GLY A 617 30.33 -34.16 -1.09
C GLY A 617 29.66 -34.14 0.29
N SER A 618 29.17 -32.99 0.75
CA SER A 618 28.48 -32.86 2.03
C SER A 618 27.13 -33.58 1.99
N GLN A 619 26.94 -34.65 2.76
CA GLN A 619 25.67 -35.40 2.86
C GLN A 619 25.42 -35.92 4.28
N GLY A 620 24.14 -36.13 4.62
CA GLY A 620 23.75 -36.68 5.92
C GLY A 620 24.22 -35.82 7.10
N ASP A 621 24.97 -36.44 8.01
CA ASP A 621 25.58 -35.89 9.22
C ASP A 621 26.96 -35.23 8.98
N VAL A 622 27.44 -35.23 7.73
CA VAL A 622 28.77 -34.77 7.35
C VAL A 622 28.72 -33.47 6.55
N ILE A 623 29.52 -32.47 6.94
CA ILE A 623 29.73 -31.22 6.20
C ILE A 623 31.20 -31.14 5.81
N ILE A 624 31.46 -30.92 4.51
CA ILE A 624 32.81 -30.86 3.95
C ILE A 624 33.07 -29.42 3.50
N PHE A 625 34.20 -28.88 3.93
CA PHE A 625 34.68 -27.55 3.57
C PHE A 625 36.01 -27.65 2.82
N THR A 626 36.30 -26.64 1.99
CA THR A 626 37.66 -26.38 1.53
C THR A 626 38.44 -25.74 2.68
N GLN A 627 39.64 -26.23 3.00
CA GLN A 627 40.41 -25.75 4.14
C GLN A 627 40.75 -24.26 4.03
N ALA A 628 41.26 -23.80 2.89
CA ALA A 628 41.64 -22.41 2.68
C ALA A 628 40.45 -21.44 2.83
N ASP A 629 39.28 -21.82 2.28
CA ASP A 629 38.07 -20.99 2.36
C ASP A 629 37.53 -20.93 3.80
N LEU A 630 37.58 -22.05 4.53
CA LEU A 630 37.13 -22.10 5.92
C LEU A 630 38.07 -21.35 6.87
N GLU A 631 39.40 -21.44 6.66
CA GLU A 631 40.40 -20.68 7.42
C GLU A 631 40.25 -19.18 7.20
N THR A 632 40.02 -18.76 5.95
CA THR A 632 39.72 -17.37 5.60
C THR A 632 38.42 -16.90 6.27
N PHE A 633 37.39 -17.75 6.25
CA PHE A 633 36.10 -17.44 6.87
C PHE A 633 36.17 -17.30 8.39
N LEU A 634 36.91 -18.17 9.08
CA LEU A 634 37.07 -18.16 10.55
C LEU A 634 38.16 -17.20 11.04
N ASP A 635 38.92 -16.55 10.14
CA ASP A 635 40.13 -15.79 10.41
C ASP A 635 41.11 -16.50 11.37
N THR A 636 41.14 -17.83 11.29
CA THR A 636 41.93 -18.70 12.16
C THR A 636 42.48 -19.87 11.36
N PRO A 637 43.81 -20.15 11.39
CA PRO A 637 44.35 -21.34 10.76
C PRO A 637 43.86 -22.60 11.47
N LEU A 638 43.43 -23.60 10.71
CA LEU A 638 42.90 -24.85 11.25
C LEU A 638 44.04 -25.86 11.37
N LEU A 639 44.28 -26.32 12.59
CA LEU A 639 45.27 -27.34 12.89
C LEU A 639 44.60 -28.71 13.01
N GLN A 640 45.36 -29.79 12.77
CA GLN A 640 44.84 -31.13 13.02
C GLN A 640 44.44 -31.26 14.51
N PRO A 641 43.20 -31.69 14.82
CA PRO A 641 42.77 -31.87 16.19
C PRO A 641 43.63 -32.96 16.87
N GLY A 642 44.51 -32.56 17.79
CA GLY A 642 45.40 -33.45 18.52
C GLY A 642 46.91 -33.16 18.38
N GLU A 643 47.33 -32.27 17.46
CA GLU A 643 48.73 -31.82 17.42
C GLU A 643 48.97 -30.66 18.40
N PRO A 644 50.02 -30.71 19.25
CA PRO A 644 50.36 -29.60 20.13
C PRO A 644 50.77 -28.36 19.32
N MET A 645 50.18 -27.21 19.64
CA MET A 645 50.56 -25.94 19.01
C MET A 645 52.05 -25.65 19.23
N SER A 646 52.76 -25.34 18.14
CA SER A 646 54.15 -24.88 18.25
C SER A 646 54.22 -23.49 18.89
N MET A 647 55.33 -23.18 19.56
CA MET A 647 55.57 -21.91 20.25
C MET A 647 55.41 -20.68 19.31
N TRP A 648 55.74 -20.86 18.03
CA TRP A 648 55.58 -19.85 16.98
C TRP A 648 54.12 -19.57 16.62
N GLN A 649 53.27 -20.59 16.59
CA GLN A 649 51.81 -20.44 16.38
C GLN A 649 51.15 -19.73 17.58
N HIS A 650 51.65 -19.99 18.79
CA HIS A 650 51.25 -19.26 20.00
C HIS A 650 51.57 -17.76 19.93
N MET A 651 52.72 -17.39 19.36
CA MET A 651 53.12 -15.98 19.18
C MET A 651 52.30 -15.28 18.09
N LEU A 652 52.02 -15.94 16.97
CA LEU A 652 51.19 -15.40 15.89
C LEU A 652 49.73 -15.13 16.31
N LEU A 653 49.13 -16.05 17.08
CA LEU A 653 47.79 -15.87 17.66
C LEU A 653 47.74 -14.75 18.71
N ARG A 654 48.82 -14.56 19.49
CA ARG A 654 48.94 -13.43 20.43
C ARG A 654 49.12 -12.10 19.70
N TRP A 655 49.88 -12.08 18.61
CA TRP A 655 50.13 -10.86 17.83
C TRP A 655 48.87 -10.38 17.10
N LYS A 656 48.09 -11.28 16.47
CA LYS A 656 46.81 -10.94 15.84
C LYS A 656 45.74 -10.46 16.83
N ARG A 657 45.73 -10.95 18.08
CA ARG A 657 44.78 -10.53 19.14
C ARG A 657 45.09 -9.15 19.76
N SER A 658 46.25 -8.57 19.44
CA SER A 658 46.69 -7.27 19.97
C SER A 658 46.47 -6.09 19.02
N ARG A 659 45.75 -6.31 17.90
CA ARG A 659 45.35 -5.28 16.94
C ARG A 659 43.84 -5.14 16.91
#